data_AF-A0A9R0ZMM3-F1
#
_entry.id   AF-A0A9R0ZMM3-F1
#
_cell.length_a   1.000
_cell.length_b   1.000
_cell.length_c   1.000
_cell.angle_alpha   90.00
_cell.angle_beta   90.00
_cell.angle_gamma   90.00
#
_symmetry.space_group_name_H-M   'P 1'
#
loop_
_entity.id
_entity.type
_entity.pdbx_description
1 polymer ?
#
loop_
_entity_poly.entity_id
_entity_poly.type
_entity_poly.pdbx_seq_one_letter_code
_entity_poly.pdbx_strand_id
1 'polypeptide(L)'
;MAAVVVSSGIAKMNIFADRATILREEIFPRIFFHLVILYLCKAGLENASKCVLQFMSLLPLLIADDDQSKNKLHFLIWSLLVVRSQYGQLDDGARFHVLSHLILETIIYGKAMLVTNILGRDDSIEVNSNKEAGFILSFIQKDRVLATAAYEVKHMHAVQADRLRNLQKLNSKLNERFTKETQLVQIVDDQIHLSISSALSSDDSRKAAFQLAFDEDQQIVADKWIHIFRALIDERGPWSANPFPNDALTHWKLDKTEDKWRRRFKLKRNYMFDERLCQPSSSRNEITEPFFDQPSFSTKVPEKMKRFLLKGVRGITDDSGYGLFEDTNDTSESSHSPSENQNQNNAADSSDHRTTVQNKKDTSSTNGDSDYTKVLCSVHCVLVTPKRKLAGQLNITRTVLHFSFDFLVEGTGGSSVFSKFKDKKDSDRKNELGCAERLYGCRDSLIRINGGLMQNQSNKIKHHRRWNIAKIKGVHWIRYLLQYTAMEIFFDDSNAPIFLNFSSQKDVKRAGSLLVSLRNDALFPKGSIKDKNSVISFVDRRVALEIAENAKERWKRREISNFEYLMILNTLAGRSYNDLTQYPIFPWVLADYASENVDFNKSSTFRDLSKPVGALDEKRFKDLEDRYLNFCDPDIPSFYYGSHYSSMGIVLHYLLRLEPFTTLHRSLQVEFLENSNSYHLGIKQDGEPLGDVALPPWAKGSPEEFIHINREALESEYVSSNLHHWIDLIFGYKQRGQPAVEAANIFYYVTYEGAVDLENMDDMLQKYAIEDQIANFGQTPIQIFRVKHPRRGPPIPIAHPLYFAPQSITLTSSVSSTISHMSAVLFIGLLDNTIILMNEGLILSVKLWLTTRMQLGGNFTFSGPQENFFGVGSDVISPRKIGTFLAENVKFGRQLLATMQINSDKYLILCGNWENSFQIISLSDGRIVQSIRQHKDVVGCVAVSSDGNVVATGSYDTTVMVWHAFRGRPSERKMRTANFEISENDHIIMERPVHILCGHDDIITCLFVSTELDIVVSGSKDGTCIFHTLREGRYVRSIRHPSGFGLSKLVATRHGRVVLYSEIDLSLHMHSINGKHIASATSIGRLNCMELSCCGEFMACAGEHGQIVLCSMHSLDIVWKYAGAGKAITSLAMTPEECFIAGTKDGSLLVFSVETALIRRGSMPQTSVKPSGAG
;
A
#
# COMPACT_ATOMS: atom_id res chain seq x y z
N MET A 1 -61.48 9.36 67.94
CA MET A 1 -60.22 9.38 67.16
C MET A 1 -59.35 10.62 67.35
N ALA A 2 -59.85 11.75 67.90
CA ALA A 2 -59.04 12.97 68.14
C ALA A 2 -57.87 12.84 69.15
N ALA A 3 -57.58 11.64 69.67
CA ALA A 3 -56.52 11.39 70.66
C ALA A 3 -55.14 11.06 70.07
N VAL A 4 -55.05 10.69 68.77
CA VAL A 4 -53.80 10.22 68.15
C VAL A 4 -52.97 11.37 67.54
N VAL A 5 -53.56 12.57 67.38
CA VAL A 5 -52.93 13.72 66.71
C VAL A 5 -52.15 14.63 67.70
N VAL A 6 -52.26 14.38 69.01
CA VAL A 6 -51.77 15.30 70.06
C VAL A 6 -50.47 14.82 70.75
N SER A 7 -50.17 13.52 70.72
CA SER A 7 -49.10 12.90 71.53
C SER A 7 -47.73 12.79 70.87
N SER A 8 -47.57 13.15 69.59
CA SER A 8 -46.31 13.01 68.84
C SER A 8 -45.95 14.30 68.09
N GLY A 9 -45.20 15.21 68.73
CA GLY A 9 -44.82 16.47 68.09
C GLY A 9 -43.94 17.46 68.88
N ILE A 10 -43.65 17.25 70.16
CA ILE A 10 -42.77 18.15 70.95
C ILE A 10 -41.29 17.79 70.73
N ALA A 11 -40.78 18.04 69.51
CA ALA A 11 -39.34 17.99 69.22
C ALA A 11 -39.00 18.87 67.99
N LYS A 12 -38.04 19.78 68.16
CA LYS A 12 -37.46 20.66 67.12
C LYS A 12 -38.48 21.51 66.33
N MET A 13 -38.76 22.69 66.88
CA MET A 13 -39.23 23.84 66.09
C MET A 13 -38.29 24.07 64.90
N ASN A 14 -38.86 24.37 63.72
CA ASN A 14 -38.11 24.86 62.57
C ASN A 14 -38.90 26.01 61.92
N ILE A 15 -38.20 26.98 61.34
CA ILE A 15 -38.67 28.38 61.28
C ILE A 15 -39.63 28.63 60.10
N PHE A 16 -40.89 28.17 60.23
CA PHE A 16 -42.00 28.48 59.30
C PHE A 16 -43.39 28.51 59.97
N ALA A 17 -43.46 28.66 61.30
CA ALA A 17 -44.69 28.41 62.08
C ALA A 17 -45.71 29.57 62.15
N ASP A 18 -45.32 30.83 61.94
CA ASP A 18 -46.14 32.01 62.30
C ASP A 18 -47.48 32.16 61.57
N ARG A 19 -47.63 31.65 60.34
CA ARG A 19 -48.93 31.67 59.65
C ARG A 19 -49.81 30.47 59.99
N ALA A 20 -49.20 29.35 60.38
CA ALA A 20 -49.92 28.11 60.66
C ALA A 20 -50.53 28.08 62.08
N THR A 21 -49.99 28.88 63.01
CA THR A 21 -50.56 29.09 64.35
C THR A 21 -51.79 30.00 64.28
N ILE A 22 -51.68 31.19 63.68
CA ILE A 22 -52.78 32.16 63.55
C ILE A 22 -53.97 31.55 62.80
N LEU A 23 -53.72 30.78 61.73
CA LEU A 23 -54.79 30.08 61.01
C LEU A 23 -55.45 28.93 61.79
N ARG A 24 -54.85 28.38 62.84
CA ARG A 24 -55.46 27.28 63.61
C ARG A 24 -56.64 27.75 64.46
N GLU A 25 -56.57 28.94 65.04
CA GLU A 25 -57.61 29.45 65.93
C GLU A 25 -58.90 29.81 65.17
N GLU A 26 -58.80 30.38 63.95
CA GLU A 26 -59.99 30.63 63.12
C GLU A 26 -60.55 29.39 62.39
N ILE A 27 -59.69 28.47 61.93
CA ILE A 27 -60.12 27.32 61.11
C ILE A 27 -60.76 26.21 61.97
N PHE A 28 -60.27 25.98 63.19
CA PHE A 28 -60.69 24.84 64.00
C PHE A 28 -62.21 24.83 64.31
N PRO A 29 -62.85 25.93 64.76
CA PRO A 29 -64.30 25.97 64.96
C PRO A 29 -65.08 25.77 63.66
N ARG A 30 -64.65 26.36 62.53
CA ARG A 30 -65.34 26.24 61.24
C ARG A 30 -65.43 24.80 60.74
N ILE A 31 -64.32 24.06 60.82
CA ILE A 31 -64.29 22.64 60.42
C ILE A 31 -65.12 21.82 61.40
N PHE A 32 -65.03 22.07 62.70
CA PHE A 32 -65.77 21.35 63.72
C PHE A 32 -67.28 21.51 63.55
N PHE A 33 -67.78 22.74 63.35
CA PHE A 33 -69.19 23.02 63.07
C PHE A 33 -69.69 22.30 61.80
N HIS A 34 -68.95 22.35 60.69
CA HIS A 34 -69.35 21.63 59.46
C HIS A 34 -69.37 20.12 59.63
N LEU A 35 -68.38 19.54 60.35
CA LEU A 35 -68.35 18.11 60.63
C LEU A 35 -69.51 17.68 61.53
N VAL A 36 -69.86 18.46 62.56
CA VAL A 36 -71.02 18.18 63.43
C VAL A 36 -72.33 18.24 62.64
N ILE A 37 -72.54 19.28 61.82
CA ILE A 37 -73.72 19.38 60.94
C ILE A 37 -73.81 18.14 60.02
N LEU A 38 -72.71 17.79 59.32
CA LEU A 38 -72.68 16.63 58.42
C LEU A 38 -72.89 15.29 59.15
N TYR A 39 -72.40 15.17 60.39
CA TYR A 39 -72.60 13.98 61.21
C TYR A 39 -74.06 13.85 61.67
N LEU A 40 -74.69 14.95 62.10
CA LEU A 40 -76.10 14.99 62.48
C LEU A 40 -77.04 14.65 61.30
N CYS A 41 -76.68 15.04 60.07
CA CYS A 41 -77.41 14.65 58.86
C CYS A 41 -77.30 13.16 58.48
N LYS A 42 -76.26 12.44 58.94
CA LYS A 42 -75.94 11.07 58.46
C LYS A 42 -75.90 9.98 59.54
N ALA A 43 -75.79 10.32 60.81
CA ALA A 43 -75.86 9.36 61.91
C ALA A 43 -77.30 8.88 62.16
N GLY A 44 -77.45 7.75 62.85
CA GLY A 44 -78.74 7.33 63.44
C GLY A 44 -79.00 8.01 64.79
N LEU A 45 -80.27 8.06 65.21
CA LEU A 45 -80.78 8.84 66.35
C LEU A 45 -79.88 8.86 67.60
N GLU A 46 -79.48 7.68 68.09
CA GLU A 46 -78.72 7.54 69.34
C GLU A 46 -77.32 8.18 69.25
N ASN A 47 -76.65 8.01 68.11
CA ASN A 47 -75.33 8.60 67.86
C ASN A 47 -75.42 10.09 67.55
N ALA A 48 -76.51 10.54 66.90
CA ALA A 48 -76.80 11.96 66.74
C ALA A 48 -77.02 12.64 68.11
N SER A 49 -77.82 12.04 68.98
CA SER A 49 -78.08 12.52 70.35
C SER A 49 -76.81 12.59 71.20
N LYS A 50 -75.98 11.53 71.21
CA LYS A 50 -74.67 11.54 71.87
C LYS A 50 -73.73 12.61 71.29
N CYS A 51 -73.77 12.84 69.98
CA CYS A 51 -72.99 13.90 69.34
C CYS A 51 -73.47 15.30 69.76
N VAL A 52 -74.78 15.54 69.85
CA VAL A 52 -75.33 16.79 70.41
C VAL A 52 -74.81 17.04 71.82
N LEU A 53 -74.91 16.06 72.72
CA LEU A 53 -74.47 16.19 74.12
C LEU A 53 -72.96 16.41 74.27
N GLN A 54 -72.13 15.86 73.37
CA GLN A 54 -70.68 16.11 73.36
C GLN A 54 -70.30 17.45 72.70
N PHE A 55 -71.06 17.89 71.70
CA PHE A 55 -70.87 19.22 71.10
C PHE A 55 -71.28 20.33 72.07
N MET A 56 -72.35 20.11 72.83
CA MET A 56 -72.86 21.00 73.88
C MET A 56 -71.81 21.39 74.91
N SER A 57 -71.02 20.45 75.42
CA SER A 57 -69.96 20.74 76.41
C SER A 57 -68.71 21.41 75.81
N LEU A 58 -68.55 21.35 74.49
CA LEU A 58 -67.46 22.02 73.75
C LEU A 58 -67.86 23.40 73.20
N LEU A 59 -69.15 23.69 73.11
CA LEU A 59 -69.68 24.97 72.61
C LEU A 59 -69.07 26.22 73.28
N PRO A 60 -68.80 26.26 74.61
CA PRO A 60 -68.12 27.39 75.26
C PRO A 60 -66.71 27.69 74.73
N LEU A 61 -65.99 26.67 74.26
CA LEU A 61 -64.61 26.78 73.76
C LEU A 61 -64.55 27.14 72.27
N LEU A 62 -65.70 27.22 71.59
CA LEU A 62 -65.81 27.40 70.14
C LEU A 62 -66.47 28.74 69.75
N ILE A 63 -66.90 29.53 70.72
CA ILE A 63 -67.54 30.85 70.53
C ILE A 63 -66.76 31.87 71.37
N ALA A 64 -66.04 32.78 70.71
CA ALA A 64 -65.42 33.95 71.34
C ALA A 64 -66.35 35.17 71.24
N ASP A 65 -66.20 36.17 72.10
CA ASP A 65 -66.93 37.45 72.00
C ASP A 65 -66.25 38.41 71.01
N ASP A 66 -66.20 38.00 69.74
CA ASP A 66 -65.76 38.83 68.62
C ASP A 66 -66.86 38.91 67.56
N ASP A 67 -66.93 40.02 66.83
CA ASP A 67 -68.01 40.25 65.87
C ASP A 67 -68.00 39.28 64.68
N GLN A 68 -66.87 38.61 64.36
CA GLN A 68 -66.93 37.49 63.44
C GLN A 68 -67.63 36.27 64.07
N SER A 69 -67.33 35.90 65.31
CA SER A 69 -67.98 34.77 66.00
C SER A 69 -69.47 34.96 66.15
N LYS A 70 -69.95 36.18 66.39
CA LYS A 70 -71.39 36.52 66.36
C LYS A 70 -72.02 36.21 65.00
N ASN A 71 -71.35 36.60 63.91
CA ASN A 71 -71.83 36.34 62.55
C ASN A 71 -71.75 34.83 62.18
N LYS A 72 -70.67 34.14 62.60
CA LYS A 72 -70.51 32.67 62.48
C LYS A 72 -71.59 31.92 63.28
N LEU A 73 -71.99 32.43 64.44
CA LEU A 73 -73.03 31.85 65.31
C LEU A 73 -74.43 31.99 64.69
N HIS A 74 -74.78 33.16 64.16
CA HIS A 74 -76.01 33.32 63.36
C HIS A 74 -76.04 32.35 62.17
N PHE A 75 -74.92 32.15 61.48
CA PHE A 75 -74.81 31.20 60.37
C PHE A 75 -74.98 29.74 60.83
N LEU A 76 -74.34 29.34 61.94
CA LEU A 76 -74.49 28.00 62.55
C LEU A 76 -75.94 27.70 62.95
N ILE A 77 -76.60 28.63 63.64
CA ILE A 77 -78.01 28.49 64.05
C ILE A 77 -78.91 28.38 62.81
N TRP A 78 -78.66 29.18 61.77
CA TRP A 78 -79.37 29.08 60.49
C TRP A 78 -79.15 27.72 59.79
N SER A 79 -77.91 27.23 59.72
CA SER A 79 -77.60 25.91 59.15
C SER A 79 -78.29 24.78 59.92
N LEU A 80 -78.31 24.83 61.25
CA LEU A 80 -79.01 23.85 62.09
C LEU A 80 -80.53 23.92 61.91
N LEU A 81 -81.11 25.11 61.75
CA LEU A 81 -82.54 25.28 61.43
C LEU A 81 -82.91 24.68 60.06
N VAL A 82 -82.08 24.89 59.04
CA VAL A 82 -82.25 24.25 57.71
C VAL A 82 -82.15 22.73 57.81
N VAL A 83 -81.14 22.22 58.53
CA VAL A 83 -80.99 20.76 58.77
C VAL A 83 -82.17 20.19 59.56
N ARG A 84 -82.69 20.90 60.57
CA ARG A 84 -83.93 20.49 61.26
C ARG A 84 -85.13 20.47 60.30
N SER A 85 -85.23 21.44 59.39
CA SER A 85 -86.32 21.50 58.41
C SER A 85 -86.26 20.41 57.35
N GLN A 86 -85.07 19.90 57.02
CA GLN A 86 -84.86 18.90 55.95
C GLN A 86 -84.74 17.46 56.49
N TYR A 87 -84.13 17.28 57.66
CA TYR A 87 -83.80 15.97 58.25
C TYR A 87 -84.52 15.69 59.58
N GLY A 88 -85.28 16.65 60.12
CA GLY A 88 -85.95 16.51 61.42
C GLY A 88 -87.12 15.52 61.42
N GLN A 89 -87.78 15.28 60.27
CA GLN A 89 -88.84 14.27 60.13
C GLN A 89 -88.31 12.83 60.05
N LEU A 90 -87.00 12.62 59.97
CA LEU A 90 -86.42 11.27 60.04
C LEU A 90 -86.50 10.72 61.47
N ASP A 91 -86.53 9.38 61.57
CA ASP A 91 -86.75 8.60 62.79
C ASP A 91 -88.05 9.04 63.51
N ASP A 92 -89.17 8.98 62.77
CA ASP A 92 -90.54 9.32 63.22
C ASP A 92 -90.66 10.68 63.94
N GLY A 93 -89.88 11.66 63.49
CA GLY A 93 -89.84 13.01 64.07
C GLY A 93 -88.96 13.15 65.32
N ALA A 94 -88.39 12.08 65.86
CA ALA A 94 -87.55 12.15 67.05
C ALA A 94 -86.29 13.01 66.83
N ARG A 95 -85.73 13.04 65.61
CA ARG A 95 -84.62 13.95 65.26
C ARG A 95 -85.00 15.42 65.35
N PHE A 96 -86.27 15.78 65.11
CA PHE A 96 -86.74 17.16 65.24
C PHE A 96 -86.53 17.69 66.67
N HIS A 97 -86.78 16.86 67.69
CA HIS A 97 -86.58 17.23 69.09
C HIS A 97 -85.09 17.34 69.44
N VAL A 98 -84.26 16.38 69.04
CA VAL A 98 -82.80 16.40 69.27
C VAL A 98 -82.16 17.64 68.63
N LEU A 99 -82.53 17.98 67.39
CA LEU A 99 -82.04 19.18 66.71
C LEU A 99 -82.63 20.48 67.28
N SER A 100 -83.90 20.48 67.71
CA SER A 100 -84.50 21.65 68.39
C SER A 100 -83.82 21.94 69.72
N HIS A 101 -83.47 20.91 70.50
CA HIS A 101 -82.73 21.06 71.75
C HIS A 101 -81.34 21.66 71.50
N LEU A 102 -80.60 21.18 70.50
CA LEU A 102 -79.30 21.76 70.14
C LEU A 102 -79.44 23.24 69.72
N ILE A 103 -80.45 23.57 68.89
CA ILE A 103 -80.69 24.95 68.44
C ILE A 103 -81.05 25.86 69.61
N LEU A 104 -81.96 25.42 70.48
CA LEU A 104 -82.41 26.17 71.66
C LEU A 104 -81.24 26.46 72.60
N GLU A 105 -80.45 25.45 72.94
CA GLU A 105 -79.29 25.61 73.81
C GLU A 105 -78.17 26.46 73.17
N THR A 106 -77.97 26.36 71.85
CA THR A 106 -77.03 27.24 71.12
C THR A 106 -77.49 28.70 71.16
N ILE A 107 -78.81 28.96 71.14
CA ILE A 107 -79.39 30.30 71.32
C ILE A 107 -79.30 30.77 72.78
N ILE A 108 -79.49 29.88 73.76
CA ILE A 108 -79.34 30.20 75.20
C ILE A 108 -77.89 30.59 75.51
N TYR A 109 -76.91 29.81 75.05
CA TYR A 109 -75.50 30.14 75.23
C TYR A 109 -75.10 31.42 74.46
N GLY A 110 -75.64 31.59 73.25
CA GLY A 110 -75.47 32.79 72.44
C GLY A 110 -76.26 34.02 72.88
N LYS A 111 -77.11 33.94 73.92
CA LYS A 111 -78.18 34.93 74.16
C LYS A 111 -77.69 36.37 74.31
N ALA A 112 -76.56 36.58 74.99
CA ALA A 112 -75.95 37.90 75.14
C ALA A 112 -75.35 38.47 73.84
N MET A 113 -74.95 37.61 72.91
CA MET A 113 -74.40 37.99 71.60
C MET A 113 -75.49 38.19 70.54
N LEU A 114 -76.61 37.45 70.64
CA LEU A 114 -77.73 37.48 69.70
C LEU A 114 -78.69 38.64 69.98
N VAL A 115 -78.83 39.08 71.24
CA VAL A 115 -79.70 40.21 71.61
C VAL A 115 -78.97 41.54 71.41
N THR A 116 -79.23 42.19 70.27
CA THR A 116 -78.90 43.60 70.04
C THR A 116 -80.16 44.41 69.77
N ASN A 117 -80.71 45.02 70.82
CA ASN A 117 -81.77 46.04 70.84
C ASN A 117 -83.05 45.80 70.01
N ILE A 118 -84.02 45.08 70.59
CA ILE A 118 -85.43 45.46 70.47
C ILE A 118 -86.07 45.47 71.88
N LEU A 119 -85.89 46.58 72.59
CA LEU A 119 -86.81 47.04 73.63
C LEU A 119 -87.52 48.26 73.03
N GLY A 120 -88.85 48.23 72.92
CA GLY A 120 -89.61 49.37 72.40
C GLY A 120 -90.61 49.07 71.28
N ARG A 121 -91.55 48.16 71.52
CA ARG A 121 -92.94 48.37 71.09
C ARG A 121 -93.90 47.54 71.92
N ASP A 122 -94.74 48.22 72.70
CA ASP A 122 -95.86 47.59 73.40
C ASP A 122 -96.98 47.22 72.40
N ASP A 123 -97.63 46.08 72.60
CA ASP A 123 -99.08 46.02 72.85
C ASP A 123 -99.57 44.59 73.18
N SER A 124 -100.81 44.53 73.67
CA SER A 124 -101.55 43.40 74.23
C SER A 124 -101.42 42.00 73.59
N ILE A 125 -101.16 41.01 74.46
CA ILE A 125 -101.99 39.80 74.70
C ILE A 125 -102.79 39.24 73.50
N GLU A 126 -102.42 38.03 73.03
CA GLU A 126 -103.32 36.86 73.12
C GLU A 126 -102.56 35.53 72.94
N VAL A 127 -103.04 34.47 73.59
CA VAL A 127 -102.43 33.13 73.54
C VAL A 127 -103.11 32.29 72.47
N ASN A 128 -102.36 31.85 71.46
CA ASN A 128 -102.83 30.82 70.54
C ASN A 128 -101.68 29.90 70.09
N SER A 129 -101.82 28.61 70.36
CA SER A 129 -100.71 27.65 70.53
C SER A 129 -100.23 27.01 69.22
N ASN A 130 -99.70 27.81 68.27
CA ASN A 130 -99.23 27.28 66.98
C ASN A 130 -98.16 28.13 66.24
N LYS A 131 -97.24 28.81 66.94
CA LYS A 131 -96.27 29.75 66.32
C LYS A 131 -94.80 29.70 66.79
N GLU A 132 -94.36 28.68 67.50
CA GLU A 132 -92.98 28.60 68.05
C GLU A 132 -91.86 28.80 67.01
N ALA A 133 -92.04 28.30 65.78
CA ALA A 133 -91.05 28.46 64.70
C ALA A 133 -90.75 29.92 64.34
N GLY A 134 -91.71 30.84 64.54
CA GLY A 134 -91.50 32.27 64.30
C GLY A 134 -90.66 32.96 65.37
N PHE A 135 -90.66 32.45 66.61
CA PHE A 135 -89.98 33.07 67.73
C PHE A 135 -88.45 33.00 67.58
N ILE A 136 -87.93 31.85 67.13
CA ILE A 136 -86.49 31.64 66.91
C ILE A 136 -85.96 32.49 65.73
N LEU A 137 -86.76 32.67 64.67
CA LEU A 137 -86.36 33.43 63.48
C LEU A 137 -86.12 34.93 63.78
N SER A 138 -86.73 35.48 64.83
CA SER A 138 -86.53 36.88 65.23
C SER A 138 -85.10 37.21 65.71
N PHE A 139 -84.36 36.22 66.22
CA PHE A 139 -83.00 36.38 66.74
C PHE A 139 -81.90 36.30 65.67
N ILE A 140 -82.25 36.18 64.38
CA ILE A 140 -81.28 35.96 63.29
C ILE A 140 -81.24 37.14 62.33
N GLN A 141 -80.19 37.96 62.43
CA GLN A 141 -79.95 39.06 61.48
C GLN A 141 -79.50 38.49 60.13
N LYS A 142 -80.43 38.43 59.18
CA LYS A 142 -80.25 37.86 57.82
C LYS A 142 -79.00 38.38 57.12
N ASP A 143 -78.68 39.66 57.26
CA ASP A 143 -77.56 40.30 56.55
C ASP A 143 -76.20 39.89 57.14
N ARG A 144 -76.11 39.58 58.45
CA ARG A 144 -74.90 38.98 59.06
C ARG A 144 -74.65 37.56 58.55
N VAL A 145 -75.72 36.78 58.32
CA VAL A 145 -75.65 35.43 57.72
C VAL A 145 -75.16 35.53 56.27
N LEU A 146 -75.71 36.45 55.47
CA LEU A 146 -75.30 36.68 54.08
C LEU A 146 -73.85 37.19 53.96
N ALA A 147 -73.44 38.13 54.81
CA ALA A 147 -72.06 38.63 54.84
C ALA A 147 -71.06 37.51 55.17
N THR A 148 -71.40 36.61 56.10
CA THR A 148 -70.57 35.45 56.45
C THR A 148 -70.48 34.45 55.31
N ALA A 149 -71.60 34.15 54.64
CA ALA A 149 -71.63 33.28 53.47
C ALA A 149 -70.76 33.82 52.33
N ALA A 150 -70.85 35.13 52.06
CA ALA A 150 -70.02 35.80 51.06
C ALA A 150 -68.52 35.76 51.41
N TYR A 151 -68.17 35.92 52.70
CA TYR A 151 -66.79 35.78 53.18
C TYR A 151 -66.27 34.35 53.02
N GLU A 152 -67.07 33.34 53.36
CA GLU A 152 -66.67 31.93 53.22
C GLU A 152 -66.48 31.53 51.75
N VAL A 153 -67.38 31.94 50.85
CA VAL A 153 -67.24 31.72 49.40
C VAL A 153 -65.97 32.39 48.87
N LYS A 154 -65.68 33.62 49.28
CA LYS A 154 -64.44 34.34 48.90
C LYS A 154 -63.18 33.63 49.43
N HIS A 155 -63.21 33.11 50.65
CA HIS A 155 -62.12 32.33 51.24
C HIS A 155 -61.93 30.98 50.52
N MET A 156 -63.01 30.25 50.22
CA MET A 156 -62.97 29.00 49.45
C MET A 156 -62.38 29.21 48.06
N HIS A 157 -62.77 30.28 47.34
CA HIS A 157 -62.15 30.61 46.05
C HIS A 157 -60.67 30.96 46.16
N ALA A 158 -60.23 31.66 47.23
CA ALA A 158 -58.81 31.95 47.45
C ALA A 158 -58.00 30.67 47.70
N VAL A 159 -58.48 29.77 48.57
CA VAL A 159 -57.84 28.47 48.84
C VAL A 159 -57.84 27.57 47.61
N GLN A 160 -58.93 27.57 46.82
CA GLN A 160 -59.02 26.82 45.57
C GLN A 160 -58.03 27.36 44.52
N ALA A 161 -57.88 28.69 44.40
CA ALA A 161 -56.91 29.32 43.51
C ALA A 161 -55.46 28.99 43.91
N ASP A 162 -55.11 29.01 45.21
CA ASP A 162 -53.78 28.60 45.67
C ASP A 162 -53.53 27.10 45.49
N ARG A 163 -54.54 26.25 45.66
CA ARG A 163 -54.42 24.82 45.33
C ARG A 163 -54.19 24.61 43.83
N LEU A 164 -54.86 25.39 42.97
CA LEU A 164 -54.64 25.39 41.52
C LEU A 164 -53.22 25.87 41.15
N ARG A 165 -52.74 26.97 41.72
CA ARG A 165 -51.38 27.48 41.52
C ARG A 165 -50.32 26.46 41.96
N ASN A 166 -50.53 25.80 43.10
CA ASN A 166 -49.62 24.75 43.58
C ASN A 166 -49.66 23.49 42.70
N LEU A 167 -50.83 23.08 42.19
CA LEU A 167 -50.94 21.99 41.22
C LEU A 167 -50.25 22.33 39.90
N GLN A 168 -50.43 23.53 39.35
CA GLN A 168 -49.71 23.99 38.15
C GLN A 168 -48.18 24.01 38.37
N LYS A 169 -47.72 24.45 39.55
CA LYS A 169 -46.31 24.46 39.93
C LYS A 169 -45.72 23.06 40.16
N LEU A 170 -46.56 22.09 40.56
CA LEU A 170 -46.18 20.69 40.62
C LEU A 170 -46.12 20.06 39.21
N ASN A 171 -47.12 20.32 38.37
CA ASN A 171 -47.22 19.75 37.03
C ASN A 171 -46.12 20.28 36.10
N SER A 172 -45.77 21.56 36.20
CA SER A 172 -44.60 22.12 35.48
C SER A 172 -43.29 21.45 35.90
N LYS A 173 -43.06 21.22 37.19
CA LYS A 173 -41.89 20.46 37.68
C LYS A 173 -41.91 18.98 37.27
N LEU A 174 -43.09 18.37 37.16
CA LEU A 174 -43.24 16.99 36.70
C LEU A 174 -42.90 16.90 35.20
N ASN A 175 -43.42 17.81 34.38
CA ASN A 175 -43.07 17.93 32.97
C ASN A 175 -41.57 18.26 32.77
N GLU A 176 -40.98 19.10 33.61
CA GLU A 176 -39.55 19.43 33.58
C GLU A 176 -38.67 18.22 33.95
N ARG A 177 -39.15 17.32 34.82
CA ARG A 177 -38.50 16.03 35.09
C ARG A 177 -38.69 15.06 33.93
N PHE A 178 -39.93 14.88 33.47
CA PHE A 178 -40.26 13.95 32.39
C PHE A 178 -39.51 14.28 31.10
N THR A 179 -39.40 15.56 30.73
CA THR A 179 -38.60 16.00 29.57
C THR A 179 -37.10 15.72 29.75
N LYS A 180 -36.53 15.94 30.95
CA LYS A 180 -35.13 15.57 31.24
C LYS A 180 -34.92 14.06 31.23
N GLU A 181 -35.88 13.29 31.69
CA GLU A 181 -35.87 11.83 31.70
C GLU A 181 -35.98 11.27 30.26
N THR A 182 -36.88 11.82 29.42
CA THR A 182 -36.93 11.52 27.99
C THR A 182 -35.64 11.91 27.27
N GLN A 183 -35.04 13.07 27.58
CA GLN A 183 -33.75 13.47 27.02
C GLN A 183 -32.61 12.53 27.44
N LEU A 184 -32.58 12.06 28.70
CA LEU A 184 -31.59 11.09 29.16
C LEU A 184 -31.78 9.72 28.51
N VAL A 185 -33.02 9.24 28.37
CA VAL A 185 -33.34 8.02 27.61
C VAL A 185 -32.89 8.17 26.16
N GLN A 186 -33.22 9.27 25.49
CA GLN A 186 -32.82 9.51 24.11
C GLN A 186 -31.29 9.59 23.93
N ILE A 187 -30.56 10.22 24.86
CA ILE A 187 -29.09 10.23 24.85
C ILE A 187 -28.51 8.83 25.05
N VAL A 188 -29.13 8.00 25.90
CA VAL A 188 -28.73 6.60 26.11
C VAL A 188 -29.03 5.76 24.87
N ASP A 189 -30.20 5.92 24.25
CA ASP A 189 -30.57 5.22 23.01
C ASP A 189 -29.68 5.65 21.84
N ASP A 190 -29.40 6.94 21.66
CA ASP A 190 -28.43 7.45 20.68
C ASP A 190 -27.02 6.87 20.92
N GLN A 191 -26.58 6.80 22.18
CA GLN A 191 -25.28 6.22 22.55
C GLN A 191 -25.24 4.69 22.35
N ILE A 192 -26.36 3.99 22.56
CA ILE A 192 -26.53 2.57 22.25
C ILE A 192 -26.51 2.36 20.73
N HIS A 193 -27.24 3.17 19.95
CA HIS A 193 -27.23 3.12 18.49
C HIS A 193 -25.84 3.41 17.90
N LEU A 194 -25.11 4.40 18.43
CA LEU A 194 -23.71 4.66 18.07
C LEU A 194 -22.80 3.48 18.43
N SER A 195 -22.99 2.86 19.60
CA SER A 195 -22.21 1.70 20.03
C SER A 195 -22.49 0.46 19.18
N ILE A 196 -23.75 0.20 18.85
CA ILE A 196 -24.18 -0.89 17.95
C ILE A 196 -23.67 -0.62 16.53
N SER A 197 -23.79 0.60 16.01
CA SER A 197 -23.27 0.97 14.69
C SER A 197 -21.74 0.81 14.62
N SER A 198 -21.02 1.22 15.67
CA SER A 198 -19.59 0.98 15.81
C SER A 198 -19.26 -0.52 15.85
N ALA A 199 -19.99 -1.31 16.63
CA ALA A 199 -19.80 -2.76 16.73
C ALA A 199 -20.07 -3.47 15.39
N LEU A 200 -21.18 -3.16 14.72
CA LEU A 200 -21.53 -3.66 13.39
C LEU A 200 -20.44 -3.28 12.37
N SER A 201 -20.03 -2.00 12.29
CA SER A 201 -18.98 -1.59 11.36
C SER A 201 -17.64 -2.28 11.62
N SER A 202 -17.33 -2.62 12.88
CA SER A 202 -16.14 -3.38 13.24
C SER A 202 -16.27 -4.87 12.93
N ASP A 203 -17.47 -5.44 13.01
CA ASP A 203 -17.74 -6.84 12.63
C ASP A 203 -17.81 -7.01 11.10
N ASP A 204 -18.38 -6.05 10.38
CA ASP A 204 -18.34 -6.00 8.91
C ASP A 204 -16.91 -5.80 8.41
N SER A 205 -16.10 -4.97 9.08
CA SER A 205 -14.65 -4.89 8.83
C SER A 205 -13.93 -6.22 9.07
N ARG A 206 -14.36 -7.00 10.08
CA ARG A 206 -13.80 -8.31 10.42
C ARG A 206 -14.22 -9.39 9.42
N LYS A 207 -15.50 -9.42 9.03
CA LYS A 207 -16.05 -10.28 7.96
C LYS A 207 -15.37 -10.01 6.63
N ALA A 208 -15.21 -8.73 6.27
CA ALA A 208 -14.48 -8.32 5.07
C ALA A 208 -13.02 -8.81 5.14
N ALA A 209 -12.31 -8.57 6.23
CA ALA A 209 -10.94 -9.04 6.39
C ALA A 209 -10.80 -10.58 6.32
N PHE A 210 -11.75 -11.33 6.90
CA PHE A 210 -11.78 -12.79 6.81
C PHE A 210 -12.09 -13.28 5.39
N GLN A 211 -13.06 -12.68 4.70
CA GLN A 211 -13.36 -13.00 3.31
C GLN A 211 -12.15 -12.73 2.41
N LEU A 212 -11.44 -11.61 2.61
CA LEU A 212 -10.24 -11.30 1.84
C LEU A 212 -9.08 -12.28 2.10
N ALA A 213 -8.95 -12.81 3.33
CA ALA A 213 -7.97 -13.85 3.64
C ALA A 213 -8.34 -15.19 2.98
N PHE A 214 -9.63 -15.55 2.96
CA PHE A 214 -10.12 -16.74 2.25
C PHE A 214 -9.95 -16.62 0.73
N ASP A 215 -10.30 -15.46 0.15
CA ASP A 215 -10.12 -15.18 -1.28
C ASP A 215 -8.62 -15.17 -1.66
N GLU A 216 -7.74 -14.73 -0.75
CA GLU A 216 -6.28 -14.79 -0.89
C GLU A 216 -5.76 -16.24 -0.93
N ASP A 217 -6.15 -17.10 0.02
CA ASP A 217 -5.75 -18.52 0.02
C ASP A 217 -6.23 -19.24 -1.25
N GLN A 218 -7.47 -18.97 -1.70
CA GLN A 218 -8.00 -19.50 -2.96
C GLN A 218 -7.19 -19.02 -4.17
N GLN A 219 -6.84 -17.72 -4.24
CA GLN A 219 -6.05 -17.19 -5.35
C GLN A 219 -4.61 -17.72 -5.32
N ILE A 220 -3.99 -17.87 -4.15
CA ILE A 220 -2.65 -18.48 -4.00
C ILE A 220 -2.65 -19.93 -4.51
N VAL A 221 -3.70 -20.70 -4.24
CA VAL A 221 -3.85 -22.06 -4.78
C VAL A 221 -4.09 -22.03 -6.30
N ALA A 222 -4.95 -21.13 -6.78
CA ALA A 222 -5.26 -21.00 -8.21
C ALA A 222 -4.05 -20.58 -9.04
N ASP A 223 -3.28 -19.57 -8.62
CA ASP A 223 -2.08 -19.09 -9.33
C ASP A 223 -0.98 -20.17 -9.34
N LYS A 224 -0.81 -20.92 -8.23
CA LYS A 224 0.07 -22.11 -8.21
C LYS A 224 -0.40 -23.16 -9.23
N TRP A 225 -1.70 -23.45 -9.29
CA TRP A 225 -2.25 -24.46 -10.20
C TRP A 225 -2.13 -24.02 -11.66
N ILE A 226 -2.44 -22.78 -11.99
CA ILE A 226 -2.29 -22.18 -13.33
C ILE A 226 -0.82 -22.20 -13.76
N HIS A 227 0.12 -21.87 -12.86
CA HIS A 227 1.54 -21.91 -13.16
C HIS A 227 2.05 -23.34 -13.41
N ILE A 228 1.63 -24.31 -12.59
CA ILE A 228 1.93 -25.74 -12.79
C ILE A 228 1.33 -26.24 -14.11
N PHE A 229 0.08 -25.92 -14.40
CA PHE A 229 -0.62 -26.30 -15.63
C PHE A 229 0.07 -25.74 -16.88
N ARG A 230 0.49 -24.46 -16.84
CA ARG A 230 1.33 -23.87 -17.90
C ARG A 230 2.67 -24.59 -18.03
N ALA A 231 3.42 -24.78 -16.95
CA ALA A 231 4.73 -25.44 -16.98
C ALA A 231 4.67 -26.92 -17.44
N LEU A 232 3.48 -27.55 -17.39
CA LEU A 232 3.25 -28.88 -17.93
C LEU A 232 2.92 -28.88 -19.43
N ILE A 233 2.26 -27.83 -19.95
CA ILE A 233 1.72 -27.76 -21.33
C ILE A 233 2.54 -26.85 -22.26
N ASP A 234 3.44 -26.04 -21.69
CA ASP A 234 4.48 -25.27 -22.39
C ASP A 234 5.31 -26.13 -23.34
N GLU A 235 6.00 -25.54 -24.32
CA GLU A 235 6.69 -26.26 -25.41
C GLU A 235 7.79 -27.22 -24.92
N ARG A 236 8.28 -27.00 -23.70
CA ARG A 236 9.29 -27.80 -23.00
C ARG A 236 8.69 -28.66 -21.85
N GLY A 237 7.38 -28.59 -21.68
CA GLY A 237 6.62 -29.27 -20.63
C GLY A 237 6.32 -30.74 -20.95
N PRO A 238 6.18 -31.62 -19.94
CA PRO A 238 5.87 -33.05 -20.14
C PRO A 238 4.57 -33.38 -20.90
N TRP A 239 3.67 -32.41 -21.06
CA TRP A 239 2.38 -32.51 -21.77
C TRP A 239 2.27 -31.47 -22.91
N SER A 240 3.39 -31.02 -23.48
CA SER A 240 3.37 -30.14 -24.66
C SER A 240 2.58 -30.76 -25.81
N ALA A 241 1.86 -29.91 -26.56
CA ALA A 241 1.19 -30.30 -27.80
C ALA A 241 2.17 -30.36 -29.00
N ASN A 242 3.24 -29.56 -28.99
CA ASN A 242 4.24 -29.46 -30.05
C ASN A 242 5.64 -29.76 -29.46
N PRO A 243 6.39 -30.76 -29.95
CA PRO A 243 7.75 -31.00 -29.49
C PRO A 243 8.70 -29.88 -29.96
N PHE A 244 9.38 -29.23 -29.02
CA PHE A 244 10.43 -28.23 -29.31
C PHE A 244 11.55 -28.87 -30.15
N PRO A 245 12.15 -28.18 -31.15
CA PRO A 245 12.68 -28.82 -32.35
C PRO A 245 13.94 -29.68 -32.14
N ASN A 246 13.70 -30.97 -31.91
CA ASN A 246 14.55 -32.13 -32.21
C ASN A 246 13.62 -33.36 -32.19
N ASP A 247 13.67 -34.26 -33.18
CA ASP A 247 12.80 -35.47 -33.26
C ASP A 247 13.11 -36.55 -32.19
N ALA A 248 13.84 -36.18 -31.14
CA ALA A 248 14.22 -37.06 -30.03
C ALA A 248 13.04 -37.24 -29.05
N LEU A 249 12.12 -38.16 -29.39
CA LEU A 249 10.95 -38.53 -28.58
C LEU A 249 11.35 -38.75 -27.10
N THR A 250 10.88 -37.88 -26.20
CA THR A 250 11.34 -37.91 -24.80
C THR A 250 10.58 -38.96 -23.99
N HIS A 251 11.14 -40.16 -23.90
CA HIS A 251 10.60 -41.21 -23.04
C HIS A 251 10.83 -40.90 -21.56
N TRP A 252 9.84 -41.23 -20.72
CA TRP A 252 9.86 -41.03 -19.27
C TRP A 252 9.73 -42.36 -18.54
N LYS A 253 10.31 -42.44 -17.34
CA LYS A 253 10.09 -43.52 -16.37
C LYS A 253 9.75 -42.95 -15.00
N LEU A 254 9.06 -43.73 -14.19
CA LEU A 254 8.88 -43.45 -12.77
C LEU A 254 10.21 -43.72 -12.06
N ASP A 255 10.72 -42.74 -11.31
CA ASP A 255 11.86 -42.93 -10.43
C ASP A 255 11.43 -43.81 -9.25
N LYS A 256 12.23 -44.86 -8.97
CA LYS A 256 11.93 -45.86 -7.94
C LYS A 256 12.45 -45.46 -6.55
N THR A 257 13.14 -44.32 -6.44
CA THR A 257 13.57 -43.78 -5.16
C THR A 257 12.37 -43.16 -4.42
N GLU A 258 11.99 -43.69 -3.26
CA GLU A 258 11.02 -43.04 -2.38
C GLU A 258 11.64 -41.75 -1.81
N ASP A 259 10.88 -40.65 -1.85
CA ASP A 259 11.19 -39.46 -1.06
C ASP A 259 10.82 -39.70 0.41
N LYS A 260 11.49 -39.03 1.36
CA LYS A 260 11.37 -39.25 2.82
C LYS A 260 9.94 -39.15 3.37
N TRP A 261 9.03 -38.52 2.61
CA TRP A 261 7.63 -38.28 2.97
C TRP A 261 6.62 -39.24 2.33
N ARG A 262 7.09 -40.28 1.60
CA ARG A 262 6.25 -41.30 0.92
C ARG A 262 5.11 -40.71 0.09
N ARG A 263 5.42 -39.70 -0.73
CA ARG A 263 4.52 -39.12 -1.73
C ARG A 263 4.92 -39.59 -3.14
N ARG A 264 3.97 -39.52 -4.07
CA ARG A 264 3.97 -40.23 -5.37
C ARG A 264 5.32 -40.17 -6.12
N PHE A 265 5.71 -41.30 -6.69
CA PHE A 265 6.91 -41.47 -7.51
C PHE A 265 7.05 -40.37 -8.59
N LYS A 266 8.24 -39.79 -8.69
CA LYS A 266 8.57 -38.68 -9.59
C LYS A 266 8.80 -39.20 -11.02
N LEU A 267 8.36 -38.47 -12.05
CA LEU A 267 8.79 -38.77 -13.43
C LEU A 267 10.25 -38.31 -13.64
N LYS A 268 11.03 -39.14 -14.32
CA LYS A 268 12.43 -38.89 -14.72
C LYS A 268 12.64 -39.34 -16.16
N ARG A 269 13.41 -38.57 -16.93
CA ARG A 269 13.70 -38.92 -18.33
C ARG A 269 14.38 -40.29 -18.41
N ASN A 270 13.90 -41.15 -19.30
CA ASN A 270 14.48 -42.47 -19.51
C ASN A 270 15.50 -42.46 -20.64
N TYR A 271 16.75 -42.10 -20.32
CA TYR A 271 17.88 -42.15 -21.26
C TYR A 271 18.22 -43.56 -21.77
N MET A 272 17.66 -44.60 -21.17
CA MET A 272 17.80 -46.02 -21.56
C MET A 272 16.41 -46.59 -21.87
N PHE A 273 15.73 -46.02 -22.87
CA PHE A 273 14.48 -46.57 -23.39
C PHE A 273 14.80 -47.48 -24.58
N ASP A 274 14.43 -48.75 -24.46
CA ASP A 274 14.45 -49.72 -25.57
C ASP A 274 13.02 -49.94 -26.05
N GLU A 275 12.73 -49.50 -27.26
CA GLU A 275 11.42 -49.60 -27.91
C GLU A 275 10.98 -51.06 -28.10
N ARG A 276 11.93 -52.00 -28.19
CA ARG A 276 11.67 -53.44 -28.32
C ARG A 276 10.94 -54.01 -27.10
N LEU A 277 11.10 -53.39 -25.92
CA LEU A 277 10.38 -53.77 -24.71
C LEU A 277 8.91 -53.31 -24.69
N CYS A 278 8.50 -52.47 -25.65
CA CYS A 278 7.13 -52.00 -25.79
C CYS A 278 6.31 -52.75 -26.86
N GLN A 279 6.93 -53.66 -27.63
CA GLN A 279 6.25 -54.49 -28.63
C GLN A 279 6.20 -55.95 -28.17
N PRO A 280 5.01 -56.56 -27.95
CA PRO A 280 4.92 -58.00 -27.76
C PRO A 280 5.28 -58.71 -29.06
N SER A 281 6.10 -59.76 -28.98
CA SER A 281 6.67 -60.43 -30.17
C SER A 281 5.63 -61.19 -31.00
N SER A 282 5.06 -60.54 -32.01
CA SER A 282 4.30 -61.20 -33.07
C SER A 282 5.24 -61.87 -34.09
N SER A 283 4.80 -62.98 -34.67
CA SER A 283 5.60 -63.86 -35.51
C SER A 283 5.89 -63.30 -36.92
N ARG A 284 6.97 -63.80 -37.53
CA ARG A 284 7.37 -63.61 -38.93
C ARG A 284 6.20 -63.72 -39.93
N ASN A 285 6.22 -62.92 -41.01
CA ASN A 285 6.62 -63.40 -42.34
C ASN A 285 6.78 -62.27 -43.40
N GLU A 286 7.87 -62.38 -44.16
CA GLU A 286 8.12 -62.09 -45.59
C GLU A 286 7.41 -60.96 -46.37
N ILE A 287 8.24 -60.08 -46.99
CA ILE A 287 8.22 -59.59 -48.40
C ILE A 287 6.87 -59.02 -48.93
N THR A 288 6.74 -57.76 -49.36
CA THR A 288 7.27 -57.22 -50.66
C THR A 288 7.31 -55.66 -50.70
N GLU A 289 7.81 -55.11 -51.82
CA GLU A 289 8.17 -53.72 -52.19
C GLU A 289 7.05 -52.61 -52.18
N PRO A 290 7.40 -51.31 -52.41
CA PRO A 290 6.67 -50.16 -51.87
C PRO A 290 5.70 -49.44 -52.85
N PHE A 291 4.94 -48.49 -52.30
CA PHE A 291 4.19 -47.46 -53.05
C PHE A 291 4.41 -46.06 -52.44
N PHE A 292 4.48 -45.05 -53.30
CA PHE A 292 4.42 -43.61 -52.93
C PHE A 292 2.95 -43.17 -52.86
N ASP A 293 2.60 -42.26 -51.92
CA ASP A 293 1.89 -41.03 -52.29
C ASP A 293 1.94 -39.91 -51.21
N GLN A 294 1.36 -38.75 -51.54
CA GLN A 294 1.50 -37.42 -50.93
C GLN A 294 0.99 -37.21 -49.48
N PRO A 295 1.44 -36.13 -48.78
CA PRO A 295 1.15 -35.89 -47.37
C PRO A 295 -0.22 -35.22 -47.10
N SER A 296 -0.90 -35.67 -46.03
CA SER A 296 -2.04 -34.95 -45.45
C SER A 296 -2.08 -35.09 -43.92
N PHE A 297 -1.46 -34.15 -43.20
CA PHE A 297 -1.45 -34.12 -41.73
C PHE A 297 -2.80 -33.64 -41.16
N SER A 298 -3.75 -34.56 -40.98
CA SER A 298 -4.94 -34.33 -40.13
C SER A 298 -4.75 -34.99 -38.76
N THR A 299 -4.44 -34.20 -37.73
CA THR A 299 -4.13 -34.67 -36.37
C THR A 299 -5.36 -35.19 -35.63
N LYS A 300 -5.70 -36.47 -35.81
CA LYS A 300 -6.76 -37.15 -35.04
C LYS A 300 -6.24 -37.53 -33.64
N VAL A 301 -6.69 -36.78 -32.62
CA VAL A 301 -6.48 -37.13 -31.21
C VAL A 301 -7.04 -38.54 -30.93
N PRO A 302 -6.25 -39.49 -30.38
CA PRO A 302 -6.71 -40.86 -30.14
C PRO A 302 -7.93 -40.93 -29.21
N GLU A 303 -8.95 -41.71 -29.58
CA GLU A 303 -10.24 -41.72 -28.85
C GLU A 303 -10.14 -42.18 -27.38
N LYS A 304 -9.10 -42.95 -27.04
CA LYS A 304 -8.78 -43.31 -25.65
C LYS A 304 -8.56 -42.06 -24.77
N MET A 305 -8.00 -40.99 -25.33
CA MET A 305 -7.79 -39.70 -24.66
C MET A 305 -9.13 -39.00 -24.36
N LYS A 306 -10.06 -38.97 -25.33
CA LYS A 306 -11.43 -38.44 -25.13
C LYS A 306 -12.19 -39.20 -24.03
N ARG A 307 -12.06 -40.53 -23.96
CA ARG A 307 -12.70 -41.35 -22.92
C ARG A 307 -12.11 -41.12 -21.51
N PHE A 308 -10.84 -40.70 -21.40
CA PHE A 308 -10.23 -40.39 -20.11
C PHE A 308 -10.69 -39.03 -19.58
N LEU A 309 -10.68 -37.99 -20.43
CA LEU A 309 -11.09 -36.62 -20.05
C LEU A 309 -12.56 -36.55 -19.59
N LEU A 310 -13.44 -37.38 -20.16
CA LEU A 310 -14.87 -37.44 -19.79
C LEU A 310 -15.17 -38.17 -18.46
N LYS A 311 -14.20 -38.84 -17.83
CA LYS A 311 -14.38 -39.48 -16.51
C LYS A 311 -13.94 -38.61 -15.32
N GLY A 312 -13.28 -37.48 -15.55
CA GLY A 312 -12.80 -36.60 -14.48
C GLY A 312 -13.81 -35.57 -13.97
N VAL A 313 -14.99 -35.44 -14.58
CA VAL A 313 -15.93 -34.31 -14.38
C VAL A 313 -17.37 -34.78 -14.12
N ARG A 314 -17.54 -35.88 -13.37
CA ARG A 314 -18.82 -36.31 -12.77
C ARG A 314 -18.54 -36.96 -11.42
N GLY A 315 -18.78 -36.23 -10.33
CA GLY A 315 -18.47 -36.71 -8.98
C GLY A 315 -18.34 -35.62 -7.91
N ILE A 316 -19.34 -34.71 -7.84
CA ILE A 316 -19.72 -33.83 -6.72
C ILE A 316 -21.00 -33.12 -7.21
N THR A 317 -22.01 -32.98 -6.33
CA THR A 317 -23.43 -32.69 -6.65
C THR A 317 -24.10 -33.77 -7.53
N ASP A 318 -25.18 -34.45 -7.13
CA ASP A 318 -25.82 -34.55 -5.80
C ASP A 318 -26.24 -36.02 -5.58
N ASP A 319 -26.42 -36.42 -4.31
CA ASP A 319 -27.04 -37.70 -3.94
C ASP A 319 -28.22 -37.44 -3.01
N SER A 320 -29.42 -37.86 -3.41
CA SER A 320 -30.64 -37.74 -2.63
C SER A 320 -31.65 -38.87 -2.88
N GLY A 321 -31.17 -40.12 -2.88
CA GLY A 321 -31.92 -41.27 -2.36
C GLY A 321 -32.94 -42.00 -3.28
N TYR A 322 -33.47 -43.09 -2.71
CA TYR A 322 -34.41 -44.09 -3.26
C TYR A 322 -33.83 -44.95 -4.42
N GLY A 323 -33.57 -46.27 -4.28
CA GLY A 323 -33.55 -47.14 -3.09
C GLY A 323 -34.37 -48.42 -3.22
N LEU A 324 -33.72 -49.53 -3.58
CA LEU A 324 -34.08 -50.97 -3.44
C LEU A 324 -32.75 -51.74 -3.66
N PHE A 325 -32.25 -52.62 -2.78
CA PHE A 325 -32.64 -54.04 -2.56
C PHE A 325 -32.65 -54.87 -3.86
N GLU A 326 -32.08 -56.08 -3.94
CA GLU A 326 -31.78 -57.09 -2.91
C GLU A 326 -30.61 -58.04 -3.32
N ASP A 327 -29.98 -58.73 -2.35
CA ASP A 327 -29.30 -60.06 -2.43
C ASP A 327 -28.13 -60.36 -3.42
N THR A 328 -27.15 -61.25 -3.13
CA THR A 328 -26.82 -62.09 -1.94
C THR A 328 -25.31 -62.41 -1.81
N ASN A 329 -24.85 -62.51 -0.55
CA ASN A 329 -23.93 -63.48 0.09
C ASN A 329 -23.00 -64.38 -0.77
N ASP A 330 -21.67 -64.35 -0.54
CA ASP A 330 -20.84 -65.29 0.28
C ASP A 330 -20.34 -66.54 -0.50
N THR A 331 -19.25 -67.24 -0.13
CA THR A 331 -18.17 -67.05 0.87
C THR A 331 -16.81 -67.16 0.11
N SER A 332 -15.59 -67.59 0.54
CA SER A 332 -14.84 -68.06 1.74
C SER A 332 -13.34 -68.05 1.31
N GLU A 333 -12.25 -68.27 2.08
CA GLU A 333 -11.81 -68.31 3.50
C GLU A 333 -10.24 -68.31 3.44
N SER A 334 -9.41 -68.20 4.48
CA SER A 334 -9.39 -67.54 5.80
C SER A 334 -7.97 -67.67 6.39
N SER A 335 -7.63 -67.02 7.52
CA SER A 335 -6.80 -67.62 8.59
C SER A 335 -6.50 -66.69 9.80
N HIS A 336 -7.16 -67.00 10.92
CA HIS A 336 -6.71 -66.87 12.32
C HIS A 336 -6.50 -65.51 13.04
N SER A 337 -6.60 -65.61 14.37
CA SER A 337 -6.67 -64.59 15.43
C SER A 337 -5.61 -64.85 16.53
N PRO A 338 -5.49 -64.09 17.66
CA PRO A 338 -6.47 -63.97 18.81
C PRO A 338 -6.67 -62.50 19.30
N SER A 339 -7.42 -62.12 20.36
CA SER A 339 -8.62 -62.66 21.10
C SER A 339 -9.15 -61.63 22.13
N GLU A 340 -10.19 -62.00 22.90
CA GLU A 340 -10.61 -61.48 24.25
C GLU A 340 -11.08 -60.01 24.46
N ASN A 341 -12.39 -59.79 24.24
CA ASN A 341 -13.43 -59.50 25.26
C ASN A 341 -13.10 -58.62 26.51
N GLN A 342 -13.84 -57.51 26.75
CA GLN A 342 -15.11 -57.43 27.54
C GLN A 342 -15.44 -56.02 28.15
N ASN A 343 -16.53 -55.42 27.68
CA ASN A 343 -17.64 -54.73 28.39
C ASN A 343 -17.49 -53.94 29.73
N GLN A 344 -17.92 -52.65 29.66
CA GLN A 344 -19.04 -52.02 30.40
C GLN A 344 -18.90 -51.27 31.76
N ASN A 345 -19.72 -50.17 31.83
CA ASN A 345 -20.47 -49.57 32.96
C ASN A 345 -19.83 -48.64 34.02
N ASN A 346 -20.16 -47.34 33.87
CA ASN A 346 -20.87 -46.46 34.82
C ASN A 346 -20.49 -46.33 36.33
N ALA A 347 -20.30 -45.05 36.70
CA ALA A 347 -20.89 -44.32 37.85
C ALA A 347 -20.10 -44.08 39.17
N ALA A 348 -20.37 -42.87 39.69
CA ALA A 348 -20.37 -42.39 41.09
C ALA A 348 -19.06 -42.06 41.85
N ASP A 349 -18.97 -40.76 42.19
CA ASP A 349 -18.69 -40.16 43.50
C ASP A 349 -17.41 -40.47 44.33
N SER A 350 -16.68 -39.36 44.52
CA SER A 350 -16.19 -38.86 45.83
C SER A 350 -14.97 -39.54 46.49
N SER A 351 -14.12 -38.85 47.26
CA SER A 351 -13.91 -37.40 47.48
C SER A 351 -12.58 -37.21 48.22
N ASP A 352 -11.93 -36.04 48.10
CA ASP A 352 -11.75 -35.19 49.30
C ASP A 352 -11.36 -33.72 48.99
N HIS A 353 -11.22 -32.90 50.04
CA HIS A 353 -11.46 -31.46 49.95
C HIS A 353 -10.34 -30.53 50.51
N ARG A 354 -10.26 -29.33 49.93
CA ARG A 354 -9.74 -28.04 50.47
C ARG A 354 -8.25 -27.91 50.82
N THR A 355 -7.60 -26.93 50.19
CA THR A 355 -6.89 -25.75 50.78
C THR A 355 -6.12 -25.02 49.66
N THR A 356 -5.98 -23.69 49.57
CA THR A 356 -6.76 -22.55 50.12
C THR A 356 -6.65 -21.40 49.09
N VAL A 357 -7.74 -20.70 48.76
CA VAL A 357 -7.69 -19.51 47.90
C VAL A 357 -7.47 -18.25 48.75
N GLN A 358 -6.43 -17.47 48.46
CA GLN A 358 -6.29 -16.12 49.00
C GLN A 358 -5.68 -15.18 47.96
N ASN A 359 -6.34 -14.05 47.72
CA ASN A 359 -6.01 -13.15 46.61
C ASN A 359 -4.68 -12.41 46.83
N LYS A 360 -3.86 -12.35 45.78
CA LYS A 360 -3.11 -11.13 45.47
C LYS A 360 -3.16 -10.82 43.98
N LYS A 361 -3.48 -9.55 43.72
CA LYS A 361 -3.69 -8.91 42.43
C LYS A 361 -2.33 -8.63 41.79
N ASP A 362 -2.18 -8.92 40.49
CA ASP A 362 -1.80 -7.90 39.50
C ASP A 362 -1.87 -8.42 38.04
N THR A 363 -2.02 -7.46 37.13
CA THR A 363 -2.37 -7.51 35.70
C THR A 363 -1.77 -8.64 34.85
N SER A 364 -2.64 -9.32 34.08
CA SER A 364 -2.28 -9.98 32.81
C SER A 364 -2.62 -9.09 31.61
N SER A 365 -1.74 -9.05 30.61
CA SER A 365 -1.91 -8.23 29.39
C SER A 365 -1.78 -9.08 28.13
N THR A 366 -2.90 -9.55 27.59
CA THR A 366 -2.98 -10.33 26.34
C THR A 366 -3.99 -9.70 25.38
N ASN A 367 -3.53 -8.74 24.59
CA ASN A 367 -4.19 -8.18 23.41
C ASN A 367 -3.08 -7.74 22.44
N GLY A 368 -3.01 -8.33 21.25
CA GLY A 368 -1.91 -8.08 20.29
C GLY A 368 -2.25 -8.39 18.84
N ASP A 369 -2.52 -9.65 18.51
CA ASP A 369 -2.47 -10.11 17.11
C ASP A 369 -3.70 -9.77 16.25
N SER A 370 -4.83 -9.38 16.84
CA SER A 370 -6.08 -9.11 16.11
C SER A 370 -6.13 -7.76 15.38
N ASP A 371 -5.15 -6.87 15.61
CA ASP A 371 -5.21 -5.46 15.18
C ASP A 371 -4.54 -5.19 13.81
N TYR A 372 -3.91 -6.21 13.20
CA TYR A 372 -3.23 -6.10 11.90
C TYR A 372 -4.14 -6.22 10.68
N THR A 373 -5.24 -6.97 10.78
CA THR A 373 -6.17 -7.25 9.66
C THR A 373 -7.29 -6.21 9.50
N LYS A 374 -7.41 -5.26 10.44
CA LYS A 374 -8.45 -4.22 10.41
C LYS A 374 -8.29 -3.30 9.20
N VAL A 375 -9.36 -3.19 8.41
CA VAL A 375 -9.47 -2.19 7.32
C VAL A 375 -9.62 -0.81 7.94
N LEU A 376 -8.73 0.11 7.58
CA LEU A 376 -8.67 1.49 8.06
C LEU A 376 -9.34 2.48 7.10
N CYS A 377 -9.37 2.14 5.81
CA CYS A 377 -10.06 2.92 4.78
C CYS A 377 -10.53 1.99 3.65
N SER A 378 -11.72 2.24 3.13
CA SER A 378 -12.30 1.52 2.00
C SER A 378 -12.90 2.52 1.01
N VAL A 379 -12.50 2.44 -0.27
CA VAL A 379 -12.83 3.44 -1.29
C VAL A 379 -13.02 2.74 -2.65
N HIS A 380 -14.03 3.15 -3.43
CA HIS A 380 -14.16 2.69 -4.83
C HIS A 380 -13.14 3.40 -5.73
N CYS A 381 -12.47 2.65 -6.60
CA CYS A 381 -11.50 3.21 -7.53
C CYS A 381 -11.46 2.40 -8.84
N VAL A 382 -10.86 3.01 -9.86
CA VAL A 382 -10.49 2.35 -11.11
C VAL A 382 -8.99 2.17 -11.12
N LEU A 383 -8.54 0.91 -11.10
CA LEU A 383 -7.15 0.54 -11.36
C LEU A 383 -6.89 0.66 -12.86
N VAL A 384 -6.05 1.62 -13.24
CA VAL A 384 -5.67 1.89 -14.63
C VAL A 384 -4.40 1.11 -14.96
N THR A 385 -4.39 0.40 -16.08
CA THR A 385 -3.23 -0.32 -16.59
C THR A 385 -3.16 -0.18 -18.12
N PRO A 386 -2.00 -0.37 -18.76
CA PRO A 386 -1.83 -0.14 -20.21
C PRO A 386 -2.79 -0.92 -21.11
N LYS A 387 -3.26 -2.09 -20.64
CA LYS A 387 -4.17 -2.97 -21.38
C LYS A 387 -5.65 -2.79 -21.03
N ARG A 388 -5.97 -2.42 -19.79
CA ARG A 388 -7.32 -2.53 -19.19
C ARG A 388 -7.53 -1.54 -18.05
N LYS A 389 -8.76 -1.06 -17.91
CA LYS A 389 -9.24 -0.29 -16.76
C LYS A 389 -10.16 -1.18 -15.92
N LEU A 390 -9.86 -1.34 -14.63
CA LEU A 390 -10.50 -2.31 -13.75
C LEU A 390 -11.21 -1.57 -12.63
N ALA A 391 -12.54 -1.55 -12.62
CA ALA A 391 -13.32 -0.96 -11.54
C ALA A 391 -13.39 -1.93 -10.35
N GLY A 392 -13.25 -1.40 -9.14
CA GLY A 392 -13.32 -2.20 -7.92
C GLY A 392 -13.21 -1.38 -6.64
N GLN A 393 -12.86 -2.08 -5.56
CA GLN A 393 -12.79 -1.53 -4.22
C GLN A 393 -11.36 -1.65 -3.67
N LEU A 394 -10.84 -0.55 -3.14
CA LEU A 394 -9.53 -0.42 -2.50
C LEU A 394 -9.69 -0.44 -0.98
N ASN A 395 -9.08 -1.42 -0.34
CA ASN A 395 -9.06 -1.57 1.12
C ASN A 395 -7.62 -1.38 1.62
N ILE A 396 -7.46 -0.48 2.60
CA ILE A 396 -6.16 -0.14 3.21
C ILE A 396 -6.16 -0.67 4.64
N THR A 397 -5.26 -1.60 4.98
CA THR A 397 -5.01 -2.04 6.37
C THR A 397 -3.74 -1.36 6.92
N ARG A 398 -3.31 -1.70 8.14
CA ARG A 398 -2.05 -1.17 8.71
C ARG A 398 -0.80 -1.46 7.86
N THR A 399 -0.77 -2.61 7.19
CA THR A 399 0.44 -3.17 6.55
C THR A 399 0.26 -3.44 5.05
N VAL A 400 -0.98 -3.48 4.56
CA VAL A 400 -1.32 -3.98 3.22
C VAL A 400 -2.27 -3.04 2.50
N LEU A 401 -1.97 -2.79 1.22
CA LEU A 401 -2.91 -2.26 0.24
C LEU A 401 -3.54 -3.43 -0.52
N HIS A 402 -4.87 -3.49 -0.57
CA HIS A 402 -5.60 -4.56 -1.22
C HIS A 402 -6.65 -3.98 -2.20
N PHE A 403 -6.71 -4.51 -3.42
CA PHE A 403 -7.72 -4.16 -4.44
C PHE A 403 -8.51 -5.41 -4.87
N SER A 404 -9.84 -5.35 -4.78
CA SER A 404 -10.76 -6.37 -5.33
C SER A 404 -11.46 -5.85 -6.58
N PHE A 405 -11.40 -6.62 -7.67
CA PHE A 405 -12.07 -6.33 -8.94
C PHE A 405 -13.57 -6.64 -8.92
N ASP A 406 -14.41 -5.70 -9.41
CA ASP A 406 -15.85 -5.88 -9.60
C ASP A 406 -16.24 -6.03 -11.08
N PHE A 407 -15.78 -5.13 -11.96
CA PHE A 407 -16.13 -5.13 -13.38
C PHE A 407 -15.10 -4.42 -14.28
N LEU A 408 -15.02 -4.84 -15.55
CA LEU A 408 -14.17 -4.23 -16.57
C LEU A 408 -14.78 -2.88 -16.99
N VAL A 409 -13.93 -1.86 -17.13
CA VAL A 409 -14.35 -0.53 -17.60
C VAL A 409 -14.06 -0.42 -19.09
N GLU A 410 -15.10 -0.13 -19.86
CA GLU A 410 -15.04 0.12 -21.30
C GLU A 410 -14.74 1.61 -21.56
N GLY A 411 -14.02 1.90 -22.64
CA GLY A 411 -13.73 3.26 -23.11
C GLY A 411 -12.85 4.11 -22.20
N THR A 412 -13.16 5.40 -22.10
CA THR A 412 -12.42 6.37 -21.29
C THR A 412 -12.60 6.16 -19.80
N GLY A 413 -13.79 5.76 -19.35
CA GLY A 413 -14.00 5.38 -17.96
C GLY A 413 -13.79 6.53 -16.98
N GLY A 414 -14.27 7.72 -17.34
CA GLY A 414 -14.24 8.90 -16.49
C GLY A 414 -15.31 8.87 -15.39
N SER A 415 -15.93 10.03 -15.15
CA SER A 415 -16.77 10.25 -13.96
C SER A 415 -18.01 9.34 -13.87
N SER A 416 -18.51 8.83 -15.00
CA SER A 416 -19.68 7.95 -15.09
C SER A 416 -19.49 6.54 -14.52
N VAL A 417 -18.25 6.04 -14.43
CA VAL A 417 -17.98 4.70 -13.86
C VAL A 417 -18.48 4.62 -12.41
N PHE A 418 -18.45 5.75 -11.70
CA PHE A 418 -18.89 5.87 -10.32
C PHE A 418 -20.42 6.00 -10.16
N SER A 419 -21.22 6.11 -11.24
CA SER A 419 -22.68 5.95 -11.16
C SER A 419 -23.06 4.48 -11.01
N LYS A 420 -22.44 3.58 -11.78
CA LYS A 420 -22.72 2.13 -11.78
C LYS A 420 -22.55 1.49 -10.38
N PHE A 421 -21.65 2.04 -9.56
CA PHE A 421 -21.49 1.67 -8.15
C PHE A 421 -22.63 2.14 -7.23
N LYS A 422 -23.31 3.25 -7.55
CA LYS A 422 -24.55 3.70 -6.87
C LYS A 422 -25.73 2.83 -7.31
N ASP A 423 -25.88 2.64 -8.62
CA ASP A 423 -26.98 1.88 -9.23
C ASP A 423 -27.06 0.45 -8.66
N LYS A 424 -25.91 -0.22 -8.54
CA LYS A 424 -25.77 -1.54 -7.88
C LYS A 424 -26.18 -1.51 -6.39
N LYS A 425 -25.83 -0.44 -5.68
CA LYS A 425 -26.15 -0.28 -4.25
C LYS A 425 -27.64 -0.07 -4.01
N ASP A 426 -28.33 0.56 -4.96
CA ASP A 426 -29.78 0.74 -4.92
C ASP A 426 -30.56 -0.46 -5.49
N SER A 427 -29.96 -1.29 -6.37
CA SER A 427 -30.55 -2.59 -6.73
C SER A 427 -30.49 -3.58 -5.57
N ASP A 428 -29.36 -3.66 -4.87
CA ASP A 428 -29.20 -4.55 -3.71
C ASP A 428 -30.19 -4.16 -2.59
N ARG A 429 -30.33 -2.85 -2.31
CA ARG A 429 -31.34 -2.32 -1.37
C ARG A 429 -32.80 -2.54 -1.78
N LYS A 430 -33.11 -2.54 -3.08
CA LYS A 430 -34.48 -2.82 -3.55
C LYS A 430 -34.84 -4.30 -3.41
N ASN A 431 -33.87 -5.19 -3.58
CA ASN A 431 -34.07 -6.63 -3.39
C ASN A 431 -34.37 -6.99 -1.91
N GLU A 432 -33.85 -6.23 -0.95
CA GLU A 432 -34.13 -6.43 0.49
C GLU A 432 -35.50 -5.91 0.95
N LEU A 433 -36.19 -5.07 0.16
CA LEU A 433 -37.42 -4.38 0.57
C LEU A 433 -38.68 -4.70 -0.28
N GLY A 434 -38.59 -5.66 -1.20
CA GLY A 434 -39.54 -5.84 -2.31
C GLY A 434 -40.39 -7.11 -2.31
N CYS A 435 -40.96 -7.54 -1.18
CA CYS A 435 -41.78 -8.77 -1.11
C CYS A 435 -43.22 -8.52 -0.56
N ALA A 436 -44.03 -7.76 -1.31
CA ALA A 436 -45.48 -7.71 -1.10
C ALA A 436 -46.24 -7.28 -2.37
N GLU A 437 -47.42 -7.88 -2.58
CA GLU A 437 -48.58 -7.40 -3.37
C GLU A 437 -48.56 -7.40 -4.92
N ARG A 438 -49.25 -8.42 -5.46
CA ARG A 438 -50.30 -8.36 -6.52
C ARG A 438 -49.96 -8.18 -8.02
N LEU A 439 -50.12 -9.31 -8.70
CA LEU A 439 -50.83 -9.50 -9.99
C LEU A 439 -51.78 -8.36 -10.42
N TYR A 440 -51.61 -7.85 -11.64
CA TYR A 440 -52.50 -8.04 -12.80
C TYR A 440 -51.71 -7.61 -14.06
N GLY A 441 -52.02 -8.16 -15.25
CA GLY A 441 -51.15 -7.98 -16.43
C GLY A 441 -51.88 -7.80 -17.75
N CYS A 442 -51.12 -7.65 -18.83
CA CYS A 442 -51.61 -7.80 -20.21
C CYS A 442 -50.54 -8.40 -21.12
N ARG A 443 -50.96 -8.81 -22.32
CA ARG A 443 -50.11 -9.30 -23.43
C ARG A 443 -49.58 -8.07 -24.23
N ASP A 444 -48.74 -8.16 -25.27
CA ASP A 444 -48.59 -9.23 -26.27
C ASP A 444 -47.28 -9.12 -27.10
N SER A 445 -47.17 -9.94 -28.15
CA SER A 445 -46.18 -9.95 -29.24
C SER A 445 -44.82 -10.64 -28.96
N LEU A 446 -44.74 -11.91 -29.35
CA LEU A 446 -43.49 -12.59 -29.69
C LEU A 446 -43.09 -12.23 -31.14
N ILE A 447 -41.81 -11.95 -31.37
CA ILE A 447 -41.13 -12.41 -32.59
C ILE A 447 -39.88 -13.17 -32.14
N ARG A 448 -39.82 -14.46 -32.47
CA ARG A 448 -38.62 -15.30 -32.26
C ARG A 448 -37.70 -15.21 -33.47
N ILE A 449 -36.41 -15.00 -33.23
CA ILE A 449 -35.36 -15.51 -34.11
C ILE A 449 -34.42 -16.34 -33.23
N ASN A 450 -34.23 -17.61 -33.58
CA ASN A 450 -33.43 -18.54 -32.79
C ASN A 450 -31.93 -18.33 -33.03
N GLY A 451 -31.14 -18.22 -31.96
CA GLY A 451 -29.68 -18.07 -32.04
C GLY A 451 -28.97 -18.42 -30.73
N GLY A 452 -28.73 -19.72 -30.51
CA GLY A 452 -27.72 -20.25 -29.58
C GLY A 452 -27.62 -19.64 -28.17
N LEU A 453 -28.49 -20.02 -27.24
CA LEU A 453 -28.36 -19.66 -25.82
C LEU A 453 -27.19 -20.42 -25.15
N MET A 454 -25.96 -19.91 -25.30
CA MET A 454 -24.84 -20.22 -24.41
C MET A 454 -24.87 -19.25 -23.22
N GLN A 455 -25.69 -19.58 -22.22
CA GLN A 455 -25.80 -18.79 -20.99
C GLN A 455 -24.56 -18.99 -20.12
N ASN A 456 -23.56 -18.11 -20.30
CA ASN A 456 -22.28 -18.15 -19.59
C ASN A 456 -22.46 -17.96 -18.07
N GLN A 457 -22.70 -19.07 -17.35
CA GLN A 457 -22.41 -19.20 -15.93
C GLN A 457 -20.88 -19.17 -15.72
N SER A 458 -20.31 -17.97 -15.86
CA SER A 458 -18.93 -17.71 -15.49
C SER A 458 -18.81 -17.78 -13.97
N ASN A 459 -18.06 -18.77 -13.48
CA ASN A 459 -17.64 -18.83 -12.07
C ASN A 459 -16.82 -17.56 -11.78
N LYS A 460 -17.45 -16.58 -11.12
CA LYS A 460 -16.83 -15.30 -10.78
C LYS A 460 -15.86 -15.45 -9.61
N ILE A 461 -14.71 -16.06 -9.90
CA ILE A 461 -13.49 -15.83 -9.14
C ILE A 461 -13.24 -14.32 -9.20
N LYS A 462 -13.46 -13.61 -8.09
CA LYS A 462 -13.03 -12.23 -7.98
C LYS A 462 -11.51 -12.21 -8.13
N HIS A 463 -10.97 -11.24 -8.86
CA HIS A 463 -9.53 -11.10 -8.98
C HIS A 463 -9.03 -10.07 -7.97
N HIS A 464 -8.12 -10.49 -7.11
CA HIS A 464 -7.55 -9.67 -6.04
C HIS A 464 -6.10 -9.29 -6.37
N ARG A 465 -5.67 -8.13 -5.87
CA ARG A 465 -4.27 -7.69 -5.89
C ARG A 465 -3.87 -7.15 -4.54
N ARG A 466 -2.66 -7.49 -4.10
CA ARG A 466 -2.11 -7.18 -2.79
C ARG A 466 -0.72 -6.53 -2.94
N TRP A 467 -0.46 -5.48 -2.17
CA TRP A 467 0.84 -4.81 -2.11
C TRP A 467 1.21 -4.46 -0.66
N ASN A 468 2.51 -4.47 -0.34
CA ASN A 468 3.01 -4.19 1.01
C ASN A 468 3.26 -2.69 1.19
N ILE A 469 2.63 -2.08 2.21
CA ILE A 469 2.75 -0.64 2.48
C ILE A 469 4.18 -0.25 2.86
N ALA A 470 4.92 -1.12 3.57
CA ALA A 470 6.31 -0.87 3.96
C ALA A 470 7.32 -0.89 2.79
N LYS A 471 6.87 -1.26 1.57
CA LYS A 471 7.66 -1.20 0.33
C LYS A 471 7.36 0.02 -0.53
N ILE A 472 6.46 0.91 -0.11
CA ILE A 472 6.13 2.13 -0.87
C ILE A 472 7.28 3.15 -0.76
N LYS A 473 7.76 3.59 -1.93
CA LYS A 473 8.81 4.61 -2.13
C LYS A 473 8.25 6.02 -2.24
N GLY A 474 7.06 6.17 -2.81
CA GLY A 474 6.45 7.46 -3.07
C GLY A 474 4.98 7.31 -3.43
N VAL A 475 4.19 8.32 -3.08
CA VAL A 475 2.77 8.39 -3.38
C VAL A 475 2.49 9.76 -4.00
N HIS A 476 2.19 9.78 -5.29
CA HIS A 476 2.07 10.99 -6.09
C HIS A 476 0.61 11.30 -6.38
N TRP A 477 0.19 12.54 -6.12
CA TRP A 477 -1.12 13.05 -6.54
C TRP A 477 -1.01 13.49 -8.00
N ILE A 478 -1.76 12.82 -8.88
CA ILE A 478 -1.68 13.00 -10.33
C ILE A 478 -3.06 13.27 -10.93
N ARG A 479 -3.11 13.43 -12.25
CA ARG A 479 -4.33 13.71 -13.00
C ARG A 479 -4.83 12.47 -13.73
N TYR A 480 -6.12 12.42 -14.04
CA TYR A 480 -6.73 11.51 -14.98
C TYR A 480 -7.80 12.26 -15.77
N LEU A 481 -7.77 12.19 -17.10
CA LEU A 481 -8.59 13.05 -17.99
C LEU A 481 -8.53 14.54 -17.56
N LEU A 482 -7.31 15.03 -17.35
CA LEU A 482 -6.97 16.37 -16.81
C LEU A 482 -7.47 16.73 -15.40
N GLN A 483 -8.31 15.92 -14.75
CA GLN A 483 -8.83 16.14 -13.39
C GLN A 483 -7.88 15.58 -12.31
N TYR A 484 -7.76 16.22 -11.14
CA TYR A 484 -6.91 15.76 -10.03
C TYR A 484 -7.51 14.61 -9.19
N THR A 485 -8.11 13.63 -9.85
CA THR A 485 -8.84 12.49 -9.25
C THR A 485 -8.00 11.22 -9.10
N ALA A 486 -6.70 11.26 -9.40
CA ALA A 486 -5.86 10.05 -9.45
C ALA A 486 -4.60 10.10 -8.57
N MET A 487 -4.05 8.92 -8.31
CA MET A 487 -2.85 8.69 -7.51
C MET A 487 -1.98 7.63 -8.17
N GLU A 488 -0.65 7.85 -8.18
CA GLU A 488 0.31 6.81 -8.55
C GLU A 488 1.21 6.44 -7.37
N ILE A 489 1.33 5.13 -7.12
CA ILE A 489 2.13 4.56 -6.03
C ILE A 489 3.39 3.93 -6.62
N PHE A 490 4.55 4.39 -6.17
CA PHE A 490 5.86 3.85 -6.52
C PHE A 490 6.41 3.01 -5.36
N PHE A 491 7.18 1.97 -5.69
CA PHE A 491 7.75 1.03 -4.71
C PHE A 491 9.29 1.10 -4.72
N ASP A 492 9.90 0.77 -3.58
CA ASP A 492 11.36 0.59 -3.41
C ASP A 492 11.80 -0.82 -3.87
N ASP A 493 10.92 -1.51 -4.58
CA ASP A 493 11.08 -2.87 -5.03
C ASP A 493 10.63 -2.96 -6.51
N SER A 494 11.04 -4.00 -7.26
CA SER A 494 10.79 -4.19 -8.69
C SER A 494 9.32 -4.33 -9.10
N ASN A 495 8.34 -4.17 -8.21
CA ASN A 495 6.94 -4.01 -8.62
C ASN A 495 6.78 -2.88 -9.66
N ALA A 496 5.74 -2.96 -10.48
CA ALA A 496 5.35 -1.84 -11.34
C ALA A 496 4.63 -0.76 -10.50
N PRO A 497 4.78 0.54 -10.83
CA PRO A 497 3.94 1.58 -10.21
C PRO A 497 2.45 1.30 -10.43
N ILE A 498 1.60 1.68 -9.49
CA ILE A 498 0.16 1.44 -9.55
C ILE A 498 -0.58 2.77 -9.76
N PHE A 499 -1.36 2.87 -10.83
CA PHE A 499 -2.23 4.02 -11.10
C PHE A 499 -3.66 3.74 -10.65
N LEU A 500 -4.21 4.58 -9.77
CA LEU A 500 -5.58 4.48 -9.25
C LEU A 500 -6.34 5.80 -9.48
N ASN A 501 -7.48 5.75 -10.18
CA ASN A 501 -8.41 6.88 -10.33
C ASN A 501 -9.60 6.74 -9.35
N PHE A 502 -10.09 7.84 -8.79
CA PHE A 502 -11.09 7.87 -7.73
C PHE A 502 -12.30 8.75 -8.08
N SER A 503 -13.37 8.63 -7.29
CA SER A 503 -14.61 9.42 -7.44
C SER A 503 -14.47 10.91 -7.13
N SER A 504 -13.51 11.31 -6.30
CA SER A 504 -13.30 12.73 -5.97
C SER A 504 -11.88 13.01 -5.46
N GLN A 505 -11.47 14.27 -5.58
CA GLN A 505 -10.20 14.79 -5.05
C GLN A 505 -10.07 14.59 -3.52
N LYS A 506 -11.20 14.56 -2.80
CA LYS A 506 -11.26 14.31 -1.33
C LYS A 506 -10.87 12.87 -1.00
N ASP A 507 -11.29 11.91 -1.83
CA ASP A 507 -11.00 10.49 -1.65
C ASP A 507 -9.51 10.20 -1.89
N VAL A 508 -8.95 10.76 -2.97
CA VAL A 508 -7.50 10.70 -3.28
C VAL A 508 -6.68 11.19 -2.09
N LYS A 509 -6.97 12.40 -1.60
CA LYS A 509 -6.19 13.03 -0.53
C LYS A 509 -6.31 12.25 0.79
N ARG A 510 -7.48 11.67 1.10
CA ARG A 510 -7.67 10.79 2.26
C ARG A 510 -6.84 9.52 2.15
N ALA A 511 -6.93 8.80 1.02
CA ALA A 511 -6.23 7.54 0.80
C ALA A 511 -4.70 7.73 0.77
N GLY A 512 -4.20 8.70 0.01
CA GLY A 512 -2.76 8.96 -0.14
C GLY A 512 -2.09 9.45 1.15
N SER A 513 -2.75 10.35 1.91
CA SER A 513 -2.22 10.80 3.20
C SER A 513 -2.16 9.66 4.23
N LEU A 514 -3.17 8.77 4.23
CA LEU A 514 -3.18 7.59 5.09
C LEU A 514 -2.07 6.60 4.74
N LEU A 515 -1.87 6.29 3.45
CA LEU A 515 -0.80 5.41 2.99
C LEU A 515 0.59 5.92 3.39
N VAL A 516 0.83 7.23 3.25
CA VAL A 516 2.09 7.87 3.64
C VAL A 516 2.29 7.83 5.16
N SER A 517 1.25 8.04 5.97
CA SER A 517 1.36 7.85 7.43
C SER A 517 1.72 6.41 7.76
N LEU A 518 0.94 5.44 7.28
CA LEU A 518 1.12 4.02 7.60
C LEU A 518 2.49 3.49 7.16
N ARG A 519 2.99 3.89 5.98
CA ARG A 519 4.34 3.56 5.52
C ARG A 519 5.41 4.10 6.47
N ASN A 520 5.30 5.38 6.86
CA ASN A 520 6.27 6.00 7.76
C ASN A 520 6.17 5.45 9.19
N ASP A 521 4.96 5.17 9.70
CA ASP A 521 4.74 4.53 11.00
C ASP A 521 5.27 3.08 11.03
N ALA A 522 5.16 2.34 9.92
CA ALA A 522 5.68 0.97 9.79
C ALA A 522 7.21 0.88 9.74
N LEU A 523 7.89 1.91 9.22
CA LEU A 523 9.37 2.00 9.22
C LEU A 523 9.92 2.70 10.48
N PHE A 524 9.15 3.61 11.08
CA PHE A 524 9.56 4.40 12.24
C PHE A 524 8.53 4.38 13.39
N PRO A 525 8.37 3.23 14.07
CA PRO A 525 7.64 3.16 15.33
C PRO A 525 8.11 4.23 16.33
N LYS A 526 7.15 4.79 17.08
CA LYS A 526 7.35 5.94 17.98
C LYS A 526 8.42 5.63 19.03
N GLY A 527 9.58 6.28 18.89
CA GLY A 527 10.78 6.05 19.71
C GLY A 527 12.07 5.99 18.88
N SER A 528 11.98 5.70 17.57
CA SER A 528 13.13 5.65 16.68
C SER A 528 13.74 7.04 16.39
N ILE A 529 15.08 7.15 16.45
CA ILE A 529 15.82 8.31 15.90
C ILE A 529 15.54 8.39 14.40
N LYS A 530 15.02 9.54 13.96
CA LYS A 530 14.62 9.82 12.57
C LYS A 530 15.84 10.02 11.66
N ASP A 531 16.09 9.06 10.79
CA ASP A 531 16.96 9.27 9.63
C ASP A 531 16.18 10.07 8.57
N LYS A 532 16.42 11.38 8.53
CA LYS A 532 15.58 12.35 7.78
C LYS A 532 15.41 12.03 6.31
N ASN A 533 16.41 11.40 5.68
CA ASN A 533 16.43 11.12 4.25
C ASN A 533 15.48 9.98 3.83
N SER A 534 14.92 9.25 4.80
CA SER A 534 14.14 8.04 4.55
C SER A 534 12.62 8.22 4.71
N VAL A 535 12.17 9.37 5.24
CA VAL A 535 10.75 9.70 5.44
C VAL A 535 10.14 10.22 4.14
N ILE A 536 9.01 9.65 3.70
CA ILE A 536 8.33 10.09 2.48
C ILE A 536 7.17 11.02 2.80
N SER A 537 6.85 11.93 1.88
CA SER A 537 5.67 12.80 1.90
C SER A 537 4.67 12.39 0.83
N PHE A 538 3.39 12.77 1.00
CA PHE A 538 2.41 12.70 -0.09
C PHE A 538 2.75 13.81 -1.09
N VAL A 539 3.13 13.44 -2.32
CA VAL A 539 3.64 14.39 -3.31
C VAL A 539 2.46 15.10 -3.97
N ASP A 540 2.09 16.24 -3.39
CA ASP A 540 1.17 17.20 -4.01
C ASP A 540 1.91 18.17 -4.95
N ARG A 541 1.18 19.12 -5.57
CA ARG A 541 1.74 20.11 -6.49
C ARG A 541 2.85 20.98 -5.88
N ARG A 542 2.89 21.17 -4.55
CA ARG A 542 3.93 21.97 -3.87
C ARG A 542 5.19 21.14 -3.66
N VAL A 543 5.03 19.92 -3.15
CA VAL A 543 6.15 18.97 -2.98
C VAL A 543 6.77 18.62 -4.34
N ALA A 544 5.95 18.46 -5.39
CA ALA A 544 6.44 18.21 -6.75
C ALA A 544 7.33 19.35 -7.27
N LEU A 545 7.02 20.61 -6.96
CA LEU A 545 7.86 21.76 -7.32
C LEU A 545 9.19 21.77 -6.55
N GLU A 546 9.20 21.42 -5.27
CA GLU A 546 10.42 21.30 -4.47
C GLU A 546 11.36 20.20 -5.00
N ILE A 547 10.81 19.04 -5.38
CA ILE A 547 11.56 17.95 -6.01
C ILE A 547 12.09 18.38 -7.40
N ALA A 548 11.28 19.10 -8.19
CA ALA A 548 11.70 19.61 -9.50
C ALA A 548 12.85 20.63 -9.39
N GLU A 549 12.80 21.55 -8.41
CA GLU A 549 13.87 22.53 -8.16
C GLU A 549 15.17 21.87 -7.70
N ASN A 550 15.09 20.85 -6.84
CA ASN A 550 16.25 20.04 -6.44
C ASN A 550 16.85 19.30 -7.65
N ALA A 551 16.02 18.58 -8.41
CA ALA A 551 16.46 17.88 -9.61
C ALA A 551 17.09 18.82 -10.66
N LYS A 552 16.56 20.04 -10.82
CA LYS A 552 17.09 21.08 -11.72
C LYS A 552 18.51 21.50 -11.33
N GLU A 553 18.78 21.78 -10.06
CA GLU A 553 20.13 22.16 -9.61
C GLU A 553 21.10 20.97 -9.71
N ARG A 554 20.65 19.74 -9.44
CA ARG A 554 21.47 18.52 -9.64
C ARG A 554 21.81 18.27 -11.11
N TRP A 555 20.84 18.42 -12.03
CA TRP A 555 21.04 18.33 -13.48
C TRP A 555 22.00 19.40 -14.01
N LYS A 556 21.84 20.64 -13.54
CA LYS A 556 22.72 21.78 -13.82
C LYS A 556 24.15 21.54 -13.32
N ARG A 557 24.33 20.86 -12.18
CA ARG A 557 25.63 20.37 -11.67
C ARG A 557 26.16 19.11 -12.36
N ARG A 558 25.42 18.57 -13.34
CA ARG A 558 25.69 17.28 -14.03
C ARG A 558 25.74 16.06 -13.10
N GLU A 559 25.11 16.12 -11.93
CA GLU A 559 24.94 14.98 -11.01
C GLU A 559 23.92 13.94 -11.51
N ILE A 560 23.07 14.32 -12.47
CA ILE A 560 22.13 13.44 -13.18
C ILE A 560 22.16 13.76 -14.68
N SER A 561 21.89 12.74 -15.50
CA SER A 561 21.86 12.79 -16.96
C SER A 561 20.67 13.60 -17.51
N ASN A 562 20.71 13.94 -18.80
CA ASN A 562 19.59 14.59 -19.48
C ASN A 562 18.36 13.68 -19.48
N PHE A 563 18.54 12.38 -19.73
CA PHE A 563 17.45 11.40 -19.66
C PHE A 563 16.82 11.28 -18.27
N GLU A 564 17.62 11.15 -17.20
CA GLU A 564 17.10 11.05 -15.84
C GLU A 564 16.33 12.31 -15.43
N TYR A 565 16.85 13.49 -15.80
CA TYR A 565 16.16 14.74 -15.53
C TYR A 565 14.83 14.84 -16.29
N LEU A 566 14.79 14.44 -17.57
CA LEU A 566 13.56 14.37 -18.35
C LEU A 566 12.57 13.34 -17.79
N MET A 567 13.02 12.18 -17.29
CA MET A 567 12.15 11.22 -16.59
C MET A 567 11.54 11.83 -15.33
N ILE A 568 12.33 12.51 -14.50
CA ILE A 568 11.85 13.19 -13.29
C ILE A 568 10.82 14.25 -13.65
N LEU A 569 11.08 15.12 -14.64
CA LEU A 569 10.12 16.14 -15.08
C LEU A 569 8.83 15.53 -15.63
N ASN A 570 8.90 14.41 -16.37
CA ASN A 570 7.72 13.71 -16.84
C ASN A 570 6.86 13.19 -15.67
N THR A 571 7.45 12.47 -14.71
CA THR A 571 6.72 11.94 -13.55
C THR A 571 6.14 13.06 -12.67
N LEU A 572 6.87 14.15 -12.45
CA LEU A 572 6.36 15.32 -11.70
C LEU A 572 5.30 16.12 -12.48
N ALA A 573 5.28 16.03 -13.81
CA ALA A 573 4.23 16.57 -14.65
C ALA A 573 3.00 15.64 -14.80
N GLY A 574 2.96 14.55 -14.03
CA GLY A 574 1.86 13.58 -14.00
C GLY A 574 1.88 12.55 -15.14
N ARG A 575 3.00 12.37 -15.85
CA ARG A 575 3.12 11.35 -16.90
C ARG A 575 3.41 9.97 -16.32
N SER A 576 2.74 8.95 -16.86
CA SER A 576 2.82 7.57 -16.40
C SER A 576 2.85 6.58 -17.56
N TYR A 577 3.52 5.45 -17.36
CA TYR A 577 3.46 4.32 -18.27
C TYR A 577 2.14 3.54 -18.16
N ASN A 578 1.39 3.67 -17.06
CA ASN A 578 0.13 2.96 -16.84
C ASN A 578 -1.04 3.52 -17.66
N ASP A 579 -0.97 4.81 -18.02
CA ASP A 579 -2.01 5.52 -18.77
C ASP A 579 -1.42 6.08 -20.07
N LEU A 580 -1.67 5.36 -21.17
CA LEU A 580 -1.16 5.68 -22.51
C LEU A 580 -1.64 7.05 -23.04
N THR A 581 -2.69 7.64 -22.44
CA THR A 581 -3.18 8.98 -22.81
C THR A 581 -2.29 10.11 -22.27
N GLN A 582 -1.43 9.81 -21.30
CA GLN A 582 -0.45 10.72 -20.69
C GLN A 582 0.91 10.03 -20.48
N TYR A 583 1.38 9.36 -21.54
CA TYR A 583 2.69 8.73 -21.60
C TYR A 583 3.84 9.76 -21.49
N PRO A 584 5.04 9.37 -20.98
CA PRO A 584 6.21 10.25 -20.95
C PRO A 584 6.63 10.77 -22.32
N ILE A 585 7.09 12.03 -22.38
CA ILE A 585 7.49 12.73 -23.60
C ILE A 585 8.98 13.06 -23.57
N PHE A 586 9.64 12.84 -24.70
CA PHE A 586 11.04 13.19 -24.97
C PHE A 586 11.14 14.06 -26.23
N PRO A 587 12.19 14.88 -26.37
CA PRO A 587 12.48 15.57 -27.61
C PRO A 587 12.87 14.58 -28.70
N TRP A 588 12.48 14.87 -29.95
CA TRP A 588 13.29 14.43 -31.09
C TRP A 588 14.65 15.12 -31.00
N VAL A 589 15.75 14.39 -31.16
CA VAL A 589 17.10 14.91 -30.98
C VAL A 589 17.85 15.03 -32.30
N LEU A 590 17.93 13.92 -33.05
CA LEU A 590 18.57 13.88 -34.36
C LEU A 590 17.63 14.45 -35.43
N ALA A 591 18.24 15.04 -36.46
CA ALA A 591 17.60 15.43 -37.71
C ALA A 591 18.13 14.61 -38.91
N ASP A 592 19.37 14.09 -38.81
CA ASP A 592 19.97 13.25 -39.84
C ASP A 592 19.66 11.76 -39.62
N TYR A 593 18.88 11.21 -40.55
CA TYR A 593 18.52 9.78 -40.62
C TYR A 593 18.95 9.16 -41.97
N ALA A 594 19.87 9.82 -42.70
CA ALA A 594 20.27 9.45 -44.06
C ALA A 594 21.79 9.23 -44.24
N SER A 595 22.63 9.86 -43.41
CA SER A 595 24.09 9.68 -43.47
C SER A 595 24.54 8.28 -43.00
N GLU A 596 25.71 7.82 -43.48
CA GLU A 596 26.35 6.58 -43.03
C GLU A 596 26.97 6.67 -41.63
N ASN A 597 27.27 7.89 -41.15
CA ASN A 597 27.83 8.15 -39.82
C ASN A 597 27.23 9.44 -39.25
N VAL A 598 27.11 9.51 -37.92
CA VAL A 598 26.55 10.68 -37.20
C VAL A 598 27.66 11.50 -36.58
N ASP A 599 27.80 12.77 -36.96
CA ASP A 599 28.76 13.70 -36.34
C ASP A 599 28.07 14.61 -35.32
N PHE A 600 28.37 14.41 -34.04
CA PHE A 600 27.85 15.22 -32.93
C PHE A 600 28.49 16.61 -32.80
N ASN A 601 29.54 16.94 -33.56
CA ASN A 601 30.14 18.28 -33.61
C ASN A 601 29.36 19.21 -34.57
N LYS A 602 28.67 18.64 -35.55
CA LYS A 602 27.93 19.35 -36.58
C LYS A 602 26.52 19.70 -36.11
N SER A 603 26.21 20.98 -36.00
CA SER A 603 24.90 21.45 -35.51
C SER A 603 23.71 20.99 -36.35
N SER A 604 23.87 20.83 -37.67
CA SER A 604 22.80 20.36 -38.56
C SER A 604 22.41 18.89 -38.36
N THR A 605 23.21 18.11 -37.63
CA THR A 605 22.88 16.73 -37.24
C THR A 605 21.70 16.70 -36.25
N PHE A 606 21.48 17.80 -35.52
CA PHE A 606 20.50 17.92 -34.46
C PHE A 606 19.29 18.76 -34.87
N ARG A 607 18.16 18.45 -34.23
CA ARG A 607 16.96 19.30 -34.20
C ARG A 607 17.25 20.64 -33.50
N ASP A 608 16.60 21.71 -33.98
CA ASP A 608 16.38 22.92 -33.19
C ASP A 608 15.42 22.65 -32.01
N LEU A 609 15.99 22.60 -30.81
CA LEU A 609 15.27 22.35 -29.56
C LEU A 609 14.51 23.59 -29.04
N SER A 610 14.69 24.76 -29.65
CA SER A 610 14.01 26.00 -29.25
C SER A 610 12.62 26.20 -29.86
N LYS A 611 12.29 25.40 -30.89
CA LYS A 611 11.03 25.44 -31.64
C LYS A 611 10.18 24.18 -31.41
N PRO A 612 8.84 24.26 -31.49
CA PRO A 612 7.93 23.10 -31.52
C PRO A 612 8.02 22.33 -32.85
N VAL A 613 7.38 21.15 -32.94
CA VAL A 613 7.57 20.22 -34.07
C VAL A 613 7.09 20.82 -35.40
N GLY A 614 5.94 21.51 -35.42
CA GLY A 614 5.40 22.11 -36.64
C GLY A 614 6.14 23.35 -37.13
N ALA A 615 7.03 23.93 -36.34
CA ALA A 615 7.80 25.13 -36.66
C ALA A 615 9.26 24.83 -37.12
N LEU A 616 9.59 23.57 -37.43
CA LEU A 616 10.88 23.23 -38.04
C LEU A 616 10.93 23.52 -39.54
N ASP A 617 9.86 23.23 -40.26
CA ASP A 617 9.74 23.49 -41.71
C ASP A 617 9.07 24.85 -41.91
N GLU A 618 9.80 25.79 -42.52
CA GLU A 618 9.35 27.17 -42.77
C GLU A 618 8.14 27.26 -43.72
N LYS A 619 7.91 26.25 -44.57
CA LYS A 619 6.73 26.21 -45.45
C LYS A 619 5.49 25.87 -44.63
N ARG A 620 5.51 24.69 -44.01
CA ARG A 620 4.45 24.23 -43.10
C ARG A 620 4.19 25.23 -41.97
N PHE A 621 5.21 25.92 -41.48
CA PHE A 621 5.05 26.94 -40.45
C PHE A 621 4.16 28.09 -40.90
N LYS A 622 4.32 28.60 -42.13
CA LYS A 622 3.46 29.67 -42.69
C LYS A 622 2.01 29.21 -42.81
N ASP A 623 1.78 28.00 -43.32
CA ASP A 623 0.42 27.43 -43.41
C ASP A 623 -0.28 27.36 -42.03
N LEU A 624 0.50 27.14 -40.96
CA LEU A 624 0.00 27.11 -39.58
C LEU A 624 -0.17 28.51 -38.98
N GLU A 625 0.67 29.47 -39.34
CA GLU A 625 0.60 30.88 -38.92
C GLU A 625 -0.57 31.60 -39.59
N ASP A 626 -0.73 31.46 -40.90
CA ASP A 626 -1.90 31.93 -41.64
C ASP A 626 -3.19 31.30 -41.10
N ARG A 627 -3.17 30.00 -40.76
CA ARG A 627 -4.33 29.35 -40.12
C ARG A 627 -4.62 29.93 -38.73
N TYR A 628 -3.60 30.19 -37.91
CA TYR A 628 -3.77 30.76 -36.57
C TYR A 628 -4.36 32.17 -36.61
N LEU A 629 -3.84 33.03 -37.49
CA LEU A 629 -4.25 34.43 -37.64
C LEU A 629 -5.67 34.56 -38.24
N ASN A 630 -6.05 33.68 -39.16
CA ASN A 630 -7.38 33.69 -39.79
C ASN A 630 -8.42 32.83 -39.04
N PHE A 631 -8.08 32.21 -37.90
CA PHE A 631 -9.02 31.39 -37.15
C PHE A 631 -10.02 32.28 -36.37
N CYS A 632 -11.28 32.28 -36.80
CA CYS A 632 -12.37 33.00 -36.16
C CYS A 632 -13.52 32.05 -35.80
N ASP A 633 -13.66 31.75 -34.52
CA ASP A 633 -14.72 30.94 -33.92
C ASP A 633 -15.11 31.59 -32.58
N PRO A 634 -16.41 31.66 -32.22
CA PRO A 634 -16.84 32.33 -30.98
C PRO A 634 -16.55 31.52 -29.71
N ASP A 635 -16.50 30.19 -29.80
CA ASP A 635 -16.39 29.28 -28.66
C ASP A 635 -14.99 28.65 -28.55
N ILE A 636 -14.24 28.57 -29.65
CA ILE A 636 -12.92 27.94 -29.74
C ILE A 636 -11.81 29.01 -29.83
N PRO A 637 -10.86 29.09 -28.87
CA PRO A 637 -9.68 29.94 -29.00
C PRO A 637 -8.73 29.49 -30.11
N SER A 638 -8.13 30.43 -30.84
CA SER A 638 -7.18 30.15 -31.93
C SER A 638 -5.99 29.29 -31.49
N PHE A 639 -5.60 28.32 -32.32
CA PHE A 639 -4.55 27.33 -32.04
C PHE A 639 -3.74 27.01 -33.30
N TYR A 640 -2.46 26.67 -33.14
CA TYR A 640 -1.63 26.17 -34.26
C TYR A 640 -1.87 24.68 -34.49
N TYR A 641 -2.03 23.90 -33.41
CA TYR A 641 -2.03 22.43 -33.48
C TYR A 641 -3.34 21.79 -33.00
N GLY A 642 -4.13 21.30 -33.95
CA GLY A 642 -5.32 20.47 -33.68
C GLY A 642 -4.99 19.03 -33.25
N SER A 643 -3.74 18.59 -33.41
CA SER A 643 -3.23 17.30 -32.94
C SER A 643 -2.09 17.51 -31.93
N HIS A 644 -2.09 16.73 -30.85
CA HIS A 644 -1.08 16.82 -29.80
C HIS A 644 0.12 15.89 -30.07
N TYR A 645 1.29 16.23 -29.54
CA TYR A 645 2.54 15.47 -29.71
C TYR A 645 2.62 14.18 -28.86
N SER A 646 1.59 13.89 -28.06
CA SER A 646 1.47 12.69 -27.24
C SER A 646 0.01 12.28 -27.12
N SER A 647 -0.31 11.09 -27.62
CA SER A 647 -1.64 10.48 -27.52
C SER A 647 -1.50 8.96 -27.51
N MET A 648 -2.54 8.26 -27.02
CA MET A 648 -2.56 6.80 -26.98
C MET A 648 -2.33 6.17 -28.37
N GLY A 649 -2.88 6.77 -29.44
CA GLY A 649 -2.68 6.29 -30.81
C GLY A 649 -1.22 6.38 -31.28
N ILE A 650 -0.49 7.43 -30.88
CA ILE A 650 0.95 7.55 -31.16
C ILE A 650 1.71 6.45 -30.42
N VAL A 651 1.46 6.27 -29.12
CA VAL A 651 2.16 5.26 -28.31
C VAL A 651 1.93 3.84 -28.83
N LEU A 652 0.69 3.50 -29.20
CA LEU A 652 0.37 2.19 -29.80
C LEU A 652 0.99 2.00 -31.18
N HIS A 653 1.18 3.06 -31.97
CA HIS A 653 1.89 2.99 -33.25
C HIS A 653 3.39 2.68 -33.07
N TYR A 654 4.06 3.35 -32.12
CA TYR A 654 5.47 3.07 -31.79
C TYR A 654 5.66 1.65 -31.25
N LEU A 655 4.75 1.17 -30.40
CA LEU A 655 4.90 -0.13 -29.72
C LEU A 655 4.25 -1.30 -30.48
N LEU A 656 3.83 -1.11 -31.74
CA LEU A 656 3.05 -2.09 -32.53
C LEU A 656 3.71 -3.47 -32.70
N ARG A 657 5.04 -3.57 -32.65
CA ARG A 657 5.78 -4.84 -32.78
C ARG A 657 5.84 -5.64 -31.48
N LEU A 658 5.59 -5.02 -30.33
CA LEU A 658 5.66 -5.67 -29.02
C LEU A 658 4.40 -6.47 -28.71
N GLU A 659 4.57 -7.70 -28.24
CA GLU A 659 3.55 -8.39 -27.46
C GLU A 659 3.12 -7.49 -26.28
N PRO A 660 1.82 -7.38 -25.96
CA PRO A 660 1.35 -6.35 -25.06
C PRO A 660 1.93 -6.53 -23.65
N PHE A 661 2.69 -5.53 -23.20
CA PHE A 661 2.99 -5.17 -21.79
C PHE A 661 3.00 -6.32 -20.77
N THR A 662 4.07 -7.12 -20.75
CA THR A 662 4.49 -7.92 -19.58
C THR A 662 5.57 -7.18 -18.79
N THR A 663 5.85 -7.61 -17.56
CA THR A 663 6.75 -6.92 -16.61
C THR A 663 8.19 -6.75 -17.12
N LEU A 664 8.60 -7.58 -18.09
CA LEU A 664 9.88 -7.55 -18.80
C LEU A 664 10.09 -6.29 -19.66
N HIS A 665 9.02 -5.56 -20.03
CA HIS A 665 9.10 -4.35 -20.86
C HIS A 665 10.12 -3.30 -20.37
N ARG A 666 10.36 -3.19 -19.05
CA ARG A 666 11.30 -2.20 -18.49
C ARG A 666 12.78 -2.46 -18.82
N SER A 667 13.17 -3.69 -19.19
CA SER A 667 14.54 -4.00 -19.62
C SER A 667 14.71 -4.05 -21.14
N LEU A 668 13.64 -3.79 -21.92
CA LEU A 668 13.55 -4.13 -23.34
C LEU A 668 13.14 -2.91 -24.17
N GLN A 669 14.11 -2.04 -24.44
CA GLN A 669 13.94 -0.89 -25.35
C GLN A 669 14.10 -1.25 -26.84
N VAL A 670 14.70 -2.41 -27.17
CA VAL A 670 15.12 -2.75 -28.54
C VAL A 670 14.00 -3.38 -29.37
N GLU A 671 13.19 -4.24 -28.75
CA GLU A 671 12.24 -5.14 -29.41
C GLU A 671 11.08 -4.43 -30.15
N PHE A 672 10.83 -3.13 -29.93
CA PHE A 672 9.76 -2.43 -30.68
C PHE A 672 10.16 -2.13 -32.13
N LEU A 673 11.45 -2.27 -32.47
CA LEU A 673 12.00 -2.04 -33.80
C LEU A 673 12.06 -3.34 -34.64
N GLU A 674 12.05 -4.51 -33.99
CA GLU A 674 12.08 -5.83 -34.65
C GLU A 674 10.69 -6.46 -34.66
N ASN A 675 10.28 -7.08 -35.76
CA ASN A 675 9.06 -7.88 -35.86
C ASN A 675 9.33 -9.32 -35.39
N SER A 676 9.93 -9.50 -34.21
CA SER A 676 10.37 -10.81 -33.70
C SER A 676 9.23 -11.84 -33.60
N ASN A 677 7.98 -11.35 -33.45
CA ASN A 677 6.76 -12.15 -33.40
C ASN A 677 6.23 -12.56 -34.80
N SER A 678 6.92 -12.17 -35.89
CA SER A 678 6.54 -12.45 -37.29
C SER A 678 5.11 -12.03 -37.65
N TYR A 679 4.64 -10.90 -37.10
CA TYR A 679 3.30 -10.38 -37.39
C TYR A 679 3.17 -10.00 -38.88
N HIS A 680 2.02 -10.33 -39.49
CA HIS A 680 1.72 -9.90 -40.86
C HIS A 680 1.24 -8.44 -40.87
N LEU A 681 2.19 -7.50 -40.96
CA LEU A 681 1.92 -6.05 -40.88
C LEU A 681 1.40 -5.43 -42.19
N GLY A 682 1.18 -6.24 -43.23
CA GLY A 682 0.68 -5.81 -44.54
C GLY A 682 1.80 -5.57 -45.56
N ILE A 683 1.45 -4.89 -46.65
CA ILE A 683 2.34 -4.58 -47.78
C ILE A 683 2.23 -3.09 -48.08
N LYS A 684 3.34 -2.45 -48.41
CA LYS A 684 3.41 -1.04 -48.84
C LYS A 684 2.81 -0.84 -50.24
N GLN A 685 2.63 0.43 -50.63
CA GLN A 685 2.19 0.80 -51.99
C GLN A 685 3.22 0.50 -53.09
N ASP A 686 4.50 0.32 -52.73
CA ASP A 686 5.59 -0.08 -53.64
C ASP A 686 5.66 -1.62 -53.86
N GLY A 687 4.87 -2.40 -53.11
CA GLY A 687 4.86 -3.87 -53.17
C GLY A 687 5.70 -4.56 -52.10
N GLU A 688 6.49 -3.84 -51.31
CA GLU A 688 7.34 -4.44 -50.28
C GLU A 688 6.53 -4.84 -49.01
N PRO A 689 6.72 -6.05 -48.46
CA PRO A 689 6.07 -6.46 -47.22
C PRO A 689 6.59 -5.67 -46.01
N LEU A 690 5.72 -5.42 -45.04
CA LEU A 690 6.06 -4.73 -43.81
C LEU A 690 6.50 -5.72 -42.72
N GLY A 691 7.68 -5.46 -42.15
CA GLY A 691 8.25 -6.22 -41.03
C GLY A 691 8.92 -5.28 -40.03
N ASP A 692 10.24 -5.46 -39.87
CA ASP A 692 11.10 -4.63 -39.03
C ASP A 692 11.02 -3.14 -39.40
N VAL A 693 11.39 -2.27 -38.46
CA VAL A 693 11.49 -0.83 -38.69
C VAL A 693 12.75 -0.56 -39.52
N ALA A 694 12.59 0.09 -40.67
CA ALA A 694 13.71 0.51 -41.50
C ALA A 694 14.61 1.50 -40.74
N LEU A 695 15.83 1.07 -40.39
CA LEU A 695 16.79 1.86 -39.63
C LEU A 695 17.66 2.73 -40.55
N PRO A 696 18.22 3.85 -40.05
CA PRO A 696 19.18 4.67 -40.78
C PRO A 696 20.46 3.90 -41.15
N PRO A 697 21.18 4.29 -42.21
CA PRO A 697 22.46 3.65 -42.58
C PRO A 697 23.47 3.64 -41.43
N TRP A 698 23.55 4.73 -40.66
CA TRP A 698 24.41 4.84 -39.49
C TRP A 698 24.14 3.84 -38.35
N ALA A 699 22.95 3.22 -38.31
CA ALA A 699 22.63 2.17 -37.35
C ALA A 699 23.06 0.77 -37.81
N LYS A 700 23.61 0.62 -39.03
CA LYS A 700 24.21 -0.62 -39.56
C LYS A 700 23.28 -1.85 -39.53
N GLY A 701 21.96 -1.62 -39.49
CA GLY A 701 20.94 -2.68 -39.33
C GLY A 701 20.75 -3.21 -37.90
N SER A 702 21.43 -2.66 -36.89
CA SER A 702 21.21 -3.01 -35.47
C SER A 702 20.28 -2.00 -34.79
N PRO A 703 19.14 -2.45 -34.22
CA PRO A 703 18.31 -1.57 -33.40
C PRO A 703 18.94 -1.25 -32.04
N GLU A 704 19.89 -2.06 -31.54
CA GLU A 704 20.71 -1.72 -30.38
C GLU A 704 21.59 -0.49 -30.65
N GLU A 705 22.28 -0.46 -31.80
CA GLU A 705 23.11 0.66 -32.25
C GLU A 705 22.25 1.92 -32.47
N PHE A 706 21.06 1.76 -33.06
CA PHE A 706 20.09 2.85 -33.22
C PHE A 706 19.75 3.51 -31.87
N ILE A 707 19.44 2.72 -30.84
CA ILE A 707 19.06 3.24 -29.52
C ILE A 707 20.27 3.83 -28.78
N HIS A 708 21.44 3.22 -28.90
CA HIS A 708 22.69 3.75 -28.34
C HIS A 708 23.00 5.16 -28.88
N ILE A 709 23.05 5.32 -30.20
CA ILE A 709 23.37 6.60 -30.85
C ILE A 709 22.30 7.67 -30.54
N ASN A 710 21.02 7.31 -30.47
CA ASN A 710 19.97 8.23 -29.99
C ASN A 710 20.20 8.65 -28.52
N ARG A 711 20.72 7.77 -27.66
CA ARG A 711 21.01 8.10 -26.26
C ARG A 711 22.27 8.97 -26.13
N GLU A 712 23.33 8.69 -26.88
CA GLU A 712 24.51 9.56 -26.93
C GLU A 712 24.14 10.95 -27.44
N ALA A 713 23.35 11.03 -28.52
CA ALA A 713 22.84 12.29 -29.04
C ALA A 713 22.07 13.08 -27.96
N LEU A 714 21.24 12.42 -27.15
CA LEU A 714 20.49 13.03 -26.05
C LEU A 714 21.39 13.54 -24.90
N GLU A 715 22.50 12.88 -24.60
CA GLU A 715 23.45 13.31 -23.56
C GLU A 715 24.52 14.31 -24.05
N SER A 716 24.71 14.41 -25.37
CA SER A 716 25.69 15.28 -26.06
C SER A 716 25.77 16.71 -25.52
N GLU A 717 26.91 17.38 -25.72
CA GLU A 717 27.08 18.75 -25.26
C GLU A 717 26.16 19.76 -25.99
N TYR A 718 25.82 19.48 -27.27
CA TYR A 718 24.85 20.27 -28.02
C TYR A 718 23.46 20.22 -27.37
N VAL A 719 22.96 19.02 -27.04
CA VAL A 719 21.67 18.87 -26.36
C VAL A 719 21.74 19.39 -24.93
N SER A 720 22.78 19.06 -24.17
CA SER A 720 23.01 19.59 -22.82
C SER A 720 22.99 21.12 -22.77
N SER A 721 23.50 21.78 -23.81
CA SER A 721 23.47 23.24 -23.94
C SER A 721 22.10 23.80 -24.32
N ASN A 722 21.26 23.09 -25.08
CA ASN A 722 20.03 23.62 -25.68
C ASN A 722 18.71 23.05 -25.11
N LEU A 723 18.75 21.92 -24.40
CA LEU A 723 17.57 21.20 -23.89
C LEU A 723 16.66 22.05 -23.00
N HIS A 724 17.21 23.03 -22.30
CA HIS A 724 16.46 23.99 -21.49
C HIS A 724 15.38 24.75 -22.29
N HIS A 725 15.62 25.04 -23.58
CA HIS A 725 14.61 25.67 -24.45
C HIS A 725 13.45 24.73 -24.80
N TRP A 726 13.70 23.43 -24.89
CA TRP A 726 12.63 22.44 -25.10
C TRP A 726 11.82 22.23 -23.81
N ILE A 727 12.49 22.24 -22.66
CA ILE A 727 11.82 22.20 -21.35
C ILE A 727 10.93 23.44 -21.18
N ASP A 728 11.36 24.62 -21.63
CA ASP A 728 10.54 25.84 -21.65
C ASP A 728 9.22 25.66 -22.43
N LEU A 729 9.23 24.94 -23.56
CA LEU A 729 8.04 24.65 -24.39
C LEU A 729 7.08 23.65 -23.72
N ILE A 730 7.60 22.58 -23.12
CA ILE A 730 6.78 21.43 -22.69
C ILE A 730 6.35 21.53 -21.22
N PHE A 731 7.25 21.94 -20.33
CA PHE A 731 7.03 22.00 -18.87
C PHE A 731 7.16 23.42 -18.29
N GLY A 732 7.67 24.38 -19.07
CA GLY A 732 8.03 25.72 -18.63
C GLY A 732 7.11 26.84 -19.13
N TYR A 733 7.64 28.07 -19.13
CA TYR A 733 6.85 29.28 -19.34
C TYR A 733 6.29 29.45 -20.78
N LYS A 734 6.87 28.76 -21.78
CA LYS A 734 6.38 28.77 -23.17
C LYS A 734 5.27 27.73 -23.43
N GLN A 735 4.79 27.01 -22.42
CA GLN A 735 3.64 26.09 -22.57
C GLN A 735 2.30 26.84 -22.77
N ARG A 736 2.15 28.05 -22.21
CA ARG A 736 0.88 28.80 -22.20
C ARG A 736 1.07 30.32 -22.24
N GLY A 737 0.02 31.03 -22.65
CA GLY A 737 0.00 32.50 -22.67
C GLY A 737 0.85 33.12 -23.77
N GLN A 738 1.14 34.41 -23.67
CA GLN A 738 1.86 35.16 -24.70
C GLN A 738 3.21 34.52 -25.14
N PRO A 739 4.06 33.98 -24.24
CA PRO A 739 5.30 33.30 -24.65
C PRO A 739 5.09 31.98 -25.43
N ALA A 740 3.88 31.42 -25.40
CA ALA A 740 3.48 30.30 -26.24
C ALA A 740 3.00 30.75 -27.63
N VAL A 741 2.39 31.93 -27.75
CA VAL A 741 2.08 32.57 -29.05
C VAL A 741 3.39 32.84 -29.79
N GLU A 742 4.32 33.53 -29.14
CA GLU A 742 5.64 33.90 -29.68
C GLU A 742 6.53 32.70 -30.04
N ALA A 743 6.28 31.54 -29.44
CA ALA A 743 6.96 30.29 -29.73
C ALA A 743 6.15 29.34 -30.65
N ALA A 744 5.01 29.80 -31.17
CA ALA A 744 4.05 29.04 -31.96
C ALA A 744 3.67 27.66 -31.36
N ASN A 745 3.51 27.62 -30.03
CA ASN A 745 3.41 26.40 -29.22
C ASN A 745 2.00 26.19 -28.64
N ILE A 746 0.95 26.63 -29.36
CA ILE A 746 -0.45 26.56 -28.90
C ILE A 746 -1.19 25.39 -29.55
N PHE A 747 -1.58 24.43 -28.70
CA PHE A 747 -2.42 23.29 -29.02
C PHE A 747 -3.91 23.59 -28.83
N TYR A 748 -4.78 22.70 -29.30
CA TYR A 748 -6.23 22.81 -29.11
C TYR A 748 -6.61 22.93 -27.61
N TYR A 749 -7.55 23.82 -27.29
CA TYR A 749 -7.76 24.29 -25.90
C TYR A 749 -8.11 23.16 -24.91
N VAL A 750 -8.90 22.17 -25.34
CA VAL A 750 -9.31 20.99 -24.54
C VAL A 750 -8.12 20.16 -24.05
N THR A 751 -6.94 20.25 -24.68
CA THR A 751 -5.73 19.53 -24.24
C THR A 751 -5.12 20.09 -22.94
N TYR A 752 -5.54 21.27 -22.47
CA TYR A 752 -4.95 21.95 -21.32
C TYR A 752 -5.77 21.79 -20.03
N GLU A 753 -5.10 21.38 -18.94
CA GLU A 753 -5.62 21.44 -17.57
C GLU A 753 -6.29 22.80 -17.27
N GLY A 754 -7.54 22.75 -16.80
CA GLY A 754 -8.34 23.93 -16.43
C GLY A 754 -9.10 24.62 -17.57
N ALA A 755 -9.04 24.11 -18.82
CA ALA A 755 -9.74 24.73 -19.95
C ALA A 755 -11.24 24.39 -20.04
N VAL A 756 -11.67 23.27 -19.45
CA VAL A 756 -13.08 22.84 -19.36
C VAL A 756 -13.35 22.31 -17.95
N ASP A 757 -14.46 22.74 -17.34
CA ASP A 757 -14.92 22.21 -16.05
C ASP A 757 -15.91 21.06 -16.26
N LEU A 758 -15.39 19.83 -16.19
CA LEU A 758 -16.17 18.60 -16.31
C LEU A 758 -16.92 18.23 -15.02
N GLU A 759 -16.66 18.88 -13.87
CA GLU A 759 -17.41 18.63 -12.63
C GLU A 759 -18.78 19.33 -12.67
N ASN A 760 -18.87 20.52 -13.30
CA ASN A 760 -20.07 21.38 -13.35
C ASN A 760 -20.84 21.37 -14.69
N MET A 761 -20.62 20.39 -15.57
CA MET A 761 -21.39 20.22 -16.82
C MET A 761 -22.67 19.40 -16.62
N ASP A 762 -23.83 20.00 -16.94
CA ASP A 762 -25.15 19.36 -16.89
C ASP A 762 -25.41 18.38 -18.06
N ASP A 763 -24.94 18.69 -19.29
CA ASP A 763 -25.09 17.77 -20.42
C ASP A 763 -24.07 16.65 -20.37
N MET A 764 -24.55 15.46 -20.02
CA MET A 764 -23.80 14.22 -20.01
C MET A 764 -23.24 13.85 -21.41
N LEU A 765 -23.91 14.21 -22.51
CA LEU A 765 -23.50 13.82 -23.86
C LEU A 765 -22.33 14.67 -24.36
N GLN A 766 -22.41 15.99 -24.24
CA GLN A 766 -21.27 16.90 -24.43
C GLN A 766 -20.09 16.52 -23.52
N LYS A 767 -20.37 16.21 -22.25
CA LYS A 767 -19.35 15.76 -21.29
C LYS A 767 -18.63 14.48 -21.72
N TYR A 768 -19.34 13.47 -22.23
CA TYR A 768 -18.69 12.27 -22.79
C TYR A 768 -17.85 12.57 -24.02
N ALA A 769 -18.36 13.41 -24.94
CA ALA A 769 -17.60 13.81 -26.13
C ALA A 769 -16.27 14.49 -25.74
N ILE A 770 -16.25 15.29 -24.67
CA ILE A 770 -15.04 15.94 -24.16
C ILE A 770 -14.14 14.97 -23.37
N GLU A 771 -14.68 14.09 -22.52
CA GLU A 771 -13.89 13.02 -21.87
C GLU A 771 -13.15 12.14 -22.93
N ASP A 772 -13.82 11.80 -24.03
CA ASP A 772 -13.25 11.05 -25.16
C ASP A 772 -12.30 11.89 -26.03
N GLN A 773 -12.55 13.18 -26.22
CA GLN A 773 -11.62 14.07 -26.93
C GLN A 773 -10.30 14.21 -26.17
N ILE A 774 -10.36 14.44 -24.86
CA ILE A 774 -9.18 14.53 -23.96
C ILE A 774 -8.32 13.27 -24.04
N ALA A 775 -8.95 12.08 -24.00
CA ALA A 775 -8.24 10.82 -24.00
C ALA A 775 -7.55 10.50 -25.35
N ASN A 776 -8.23 10.75 -26.46
CA ASN A 776 -7.78 10.31 -27.79
C ASN A 776 -6.90 11.35 -28.50
N PHE A 777 -7.18 12.64 -28.35
CA PHE A 777 -6.46 13.71 -29.06
C PHE A 777 -5.28 14.29 -28.26
N GLY A 778 -5.17 13.94 -26.97
CA GLY A 778 -3.97 14.12 -26.15
C GLY A 778 -4.09 15.16 -25.04
N GLN A 779 -3.27 14.99 -24.00
CA GLN A 779 -3.26 15.84 -22.80
C GLN A 779 -1.92 16.54 -22.63
N THR A 780 -1.92 17.86 -22.41
CA THR A 780 -0.71 18.67 -22.14
C THR A 780 -0.17 18.39 -20.71
N PRO A 781 1.16 18.38 -20.45
CA PRO A 781 1.71 18.11 -19.11
C PRO A 781 1.31 19.18 -18.09
N ILE A 782 1.45 18.91 -16.79
CA ILE A 782 1.38 19.99 -15.79
C ILE A 782 2.52 20.97 -16.08
N GLN A 783 2.22 22.27 -16.16
CA GLN A 783 3.24 23.32 -16.20
C GLN A 783 3.93 23.38 -14.83
N ILE A 784 5.20 22.97 -14.80
CA ILE A 784 6.05 22.95 -13.60
C ILE A 784 6.66 24.35 -13.41
N PHE A 785 7.38 24.86 -14.41
CA PHE A 785 8.12 26.12 -14.30
C PHE A 785 7.35 27.28 -14.94
N ARG A 786 7.32 28.44 -14.25
CA ARG A 786 6.71 29.69 -14.76
C ARG A 786 7.73 30.76 -15.13
N VAL A 787 9.01 30.42 -15.07
CA VAL A 787 10.16 31.27 -15.38
C VAL A 787 11.05 30.50 -16.36
N LYS A 788 11.83 31.21 -17.18
CA LYS A 788 12.80 30.63 -18.12
C LYS A 788 13.72 29.62 -17.43
N HIS A 789 13.82 28.43 -18.01
CA HIS A 789 14.65 27.35 -17.50
C HIS A 789 16.14 27.73 -17.61
N PRO A 790 16.99 27.42 -16.61
CA PRO A 790 18.43 27.60 -16.72
C PRO A 790 19.03 26.63 -17.75
N ARG A 791 20.10 27.06 -18.43
CA ARG A 791 21.00 26.16 -19.19
C ARG A 791 21.73 25.21 -18.22
N ARG A 792 22.06 24.00 -18.68
CA ARG A 792 22.90 23.05 -17.92
C ARG A 792 24.28 23.69 -17.66
N GLY A 793 24.93 23.37 -16.54
CA GLY A 793 26.28 23.87 -16.27
C GLY A 793 27.29 23.39 -17.31
N PRO A 794 28.45 24.06 -17.43
CA PRO A 794 29.54 23.62 -18.31
C PRO A 794 30.01 22.19 -17.93
N PRO A 795 30.70 21.47 -18.82
CA PRO A 795 31.34 20.21 -18.46
C PRO A 795 32.32 20.44 -17.30
N ILE A 796 32.23 19.59 -16.28
CA ILE A 796 33.21 19.57 -15.18
C ILE A 796 34.54 19.05 -15.79
N PRO A 797 35.67 19.78 -15.66
CA PRO A 797 36.85 19.53 -16.50
C PRO A 797 37.37 18.10 -16.52
N ILE A 798 37.29 17.38 -15.40
CA ILE A 798 37.71 15.96 -15.29
C ILE A 798 36.74 15.23 -14.34
N ALA A 799 35.53 14.93 -14.81
CA ALA A 799 34.57 14.08 -14.09
C ALA A 799 34.44 12.66 -14.67
N HIS A 800 34.64 12.51 -15.99
CA HIS A 800 34.55 11.24 -16.71
C HIS A 800 35.72 11.09 -17.70
N PRO A 801 36.97 10.94 -17.21
CA PRO A 801 38.14 10.86 -18.07
C PRO A 801 38.10 9.68 -19.06
N LEU A 802 37.43 8.57 -18.77
CA LEU A 802 37.35 7.44 -19.72
C LEU A 802 36.50 7.76 -20.95
N TYR A 803 35.48 8.61 -20.79
CA TYR A 803 34.59 9.01 -21.89
C TYR A 803 35.17 10.16 -22.72
N PHE A 804 35.78 11.16 -22.07
CA PHE A 804 36.24 12.38 -22.77
C PHE A 804 37.73 12.41 -23.15
N ALA A 805 38.60 11.69 -22.43
CA ALA A 805 40.04 11.70 -22.66
C ALA A 805 40.75 10.47 -22.05
N PRO A 806 40.44 9.22 -22.48
CA PRO A 806 41.04 8.02 -21.87
C PRO A 806 42.58 8.04 -21.91
N GLN A 807 43.17 8.62 -22.96
CA GLN A 807 44.61 8.83 -23.09
C GLN A 807 45.25 9.77 -22.04
N SER A 808 44.45 10.48 -21.24
CA SER A 808 44.94 11.34 -20.14
C SER A 808 45.24 10.59 -18.85
N ILE A 809 44.78 9.35 -18.72
CA ILE A 809 45.03 8.48 -17.56
C ILE A 809 46.38 7.79 -17.74
N THR A 810 47.34 8.10 -16.87
CA THR A 810 48.71 7.55 -16.90
C THR A 810 49.07 6.86 -15.58
N LEU A 811 50.12 6.02 -15.59
CA LEU A 811 50.64 5.39 -14.37
C LEU A 811 51.31 6.47 -13.49
N THR A 812 50.61 6.89 -12.44
CA THR A 812 50.99 8.07 -11.63
C THR A 812 51.74 7.69 -10.35
N SER A 813 51.46 6.52 -9.76
CA SER A 813 52.23 6.01 -8.63
C SER A 813 52.30 4.48 -8.59
N SER A 814 53.33 3.96 -7.92
CA SER A 814 53.47 2.55 -7.59
C SER A 814 53.83 2.42 -6.10
N VAL A 815 53.06 1.59 -5.38
CA VAL A 815 53.23 1.33 -3.96
C VAL A 815 53.56 -0.15 -3.78
N SER A 816 54.84 -0.47 -3.54
CA SER A 816 55.26 -1.83 -3.22
C SER A 816 55.02 -2.16 -1.76
N SER A 817 54.54 -3.37 -1.46
CA SER A 817 54.34 -3.84 -0.09
C SER A 817 55.67 -3.93 0.67
N THR A 818 55.70 -3.41 1.91
CA THR A 818 56.87 -3.44 2.80
C THR A 818 56.99 -4.74 3.61
N ILE A 819 56.20 -5.76 3.28
CA ILE A 819 56.18 -7.07 3.96
C ILE A 819 57.29 -7.96 3.37
N SER A 820 58.01 -8.71 4.21
CA SER A 820 59.21 -9.49 3.85
C SER A 820 59.03 -10.61 2.83
N HIS A 821 57.81 -10.86 2.36
CA HIS A 821 57.50 -11.82 1.31
C HIS A 821 56.62 -11.15 0.25
N MET A 822 57.18 -11.04 -0.97
CA MET A 822 56.44 -10.60 -2.16
C MET A 822 55.35 -11.64 -2.46
N SER A 823 54.09 -11.23 -2.44
CA SER A 823 52.90 -12.09 -2.51
C SER A 823 51.81 -11.39 -3.29
N ALA A 824 51.20 -12.09 -4.24
CA ALA A 824 50.30 -11.49 -5.23
C ALA A 824 49.09 -10.79 -4.57
N VAL A 825 48.73 -9.60 -5.05
CA VAL A 825 47.45 -8.96 -4.67
C VAL A 825 46.34 -9.58 -5.51
N LEU A 826 45.47 -10.36 -4.88
CA LEU A 826 44.45 -11.17 -5.55
C LEU A 826 43.03 -10.56 -5.45
N PHE A 827 42.86 -9.55 -4.59
CA PHE A 827 41.64 -8.77 -4.49
C PHE A 827 41.94 -7.31 -4.14
N ILE A 828 41.23 -6.42 -4.83
CA ILE A 828 41.12 -5.00 -4.50
C ILE A 828 39.62 -4.69 -4.48
N GLY A 829 39.08 -4.39 -3.30
CA GLY A 829 37.71 -3.92 -3.10
C GLY A 829 37.68 -2.43 -2.80
N LEU A 830 36.59 -1.75 -3.16
CA LEU A 830 36.37 -0.34 -2.88
C LEU A 830 35.03 -0.18 -2.14
N LEU A 831 35.06 0.53 -1.01
CA LEU A 831 33.88 0.88 -0.21
C LEU A 831 34.06 2.31 0.31
N ASP A 832 33.22 3.25 -0.11
CA ASP A 832 33.44 4.69 0.05
C ASP A 832 34.90 5.08 -0.27
N ASN A 833 35.58 5.75 0.66
CA ASN A 833 36.97 6.18 0.56
C ASN A 833 37.96 5.15 1.15
N THR A 834 37.62 3.85 1.16
CA THR A 834 38.52 2.78 1.65
C THR A 834 38.78 1.71 0.60
N ILE A 835 40.06 1.38 0.43
CA ILE A 835 40.59 0.30 -0.40
C ILE A 835 40.81 -0.92 0.48
N ILE A 836 40.32 -2.08 0.06
CA ILE A 836 40.38 -3.34 0.80
C ILE A 836 41.23 -4.31 -0.01
N LEU A 837 42.32 -4.79 0.56
CA LEU A 837 43.35 -5.57 -0.10
C LEU A 837 43.41 -6.98 0.48
N MET A 838 43.46 -7.99 -0.38
CA MET A 838 43.80 -9.37 0.00
C MET A 838 44.98 -9.86 -0.82
N ASN A 839 45.96 -10.48 -0.17
CA ASN A 839 47.03 -11.21 -0.83
C ASN A 839 46.83 -12.73 -0.79
N GLU A 840 47.67 -13.44 -1.54
CA GLU A 840 47.77 -14.90 -1.59
C GLU A 840 48.01 -15.56 -0.22
N GLY A 841 48.64 -14.85 0.73
CA GLY A 841 48.83 -15.28 2.11
C GLY A 841 47.61 -15.11 3.04
N LEU A 842 46.45 -14.72 2.51
CA LEU A 842 45.24 -14.33 3.26
C LEU A 842 45.47 -13.19 4.27
N ILE A 843 46.36 -12.25 3.94
CA ILE A 843 46.58 -11.03 4.70
C ILE A 843 45.64 -9.94 4.18
N LEU A 844 44.70 -9.55 5.04
CA LEU A 844 43.80 -8.41 4.86
C LEU A 844 44.52 -7.12 5.26
N SER A 845 44.48 -6.11 4.39
CA SER A 845 44.86 -4.72 4.69
C SER A 845 43.75 -3.79 4.22
N VAL A 846 43.41 -2.78 5.01
CA VAL A 846 42.42 -1.75 4.66
C VAL A 846 43.13 -0.41 4.68
N LYS A 847 43.09 0.34 3.57
CA LYS A 847 43.78 1.62 3.38
C LYS A 847 42.80 2.71 2.96
N LEU A 848 43.15 3.98 3.21
CA LEU A 848 42.37 5.11 2.70
C LEU A 848 42.62 5.34 1.20
N TRP A 849 41.59 5.69 0.44
CA TRP A 849 41.71 6.31 -0.88
C TRP A 849 41.76 7.83 -0.69
N LEU A 850 42.87 8.44 -1.10
CA LEU A 850 43.04 9.88 -1.10
C LEU A 850 42.57 10.42 -2.45
N THR A 851 41.57 11.31 -2.39
CA THR A 851 40.91 11.94 -3.53
C THR A 851 40.66 13.41 -3.23
N THR A 852 40.64 14.24 -4.27
CA THR A 852 40.44 15.70 -4.21
C THR A 852 39.16 16.09 -3.46
N ARG A 853 38.13 15.25 -3.49
CA ARG A 853 36.86 15.43 -2.78
C ARG A 853 37.02 15.53 -1.25
N MET A 854 38.05 14.93 -0.65
CA MET A 854 38.21 14.92 0.81
C MET A 854 38.66 16.25 1.42
N GLN A 855 39.22 17.19 0.63
CA GLN A 855 39.68 18.48 1.17
C GLN A 855 38.54 19.47 1.49
N LEU A 856 37.31 19.19 1.05
CA LEU A 856 36.14 20.07 1.23
C LEU A 856 35.46 19.98 2.62
N GLY A 857 35.96 19.14 3.53
CA GLY A 857 35.33 18.88 4.85
C GLY A 857 36.20 19.12 6.08
N GLY A 858 37.42 19.65 5.93
CA GLY A 858 38.37 19.88 7.02
C GLY A 858 38.48 21.35 7.45
N ASN A 859 38.80 21.61 8.72
CA ASN A 859 38.97 22.97 9.24
C ASN A 859 40.10 23.74 8.53
N PHE A 860 39.82 24.98 8.13
CA PHE A 860 40.77 25.85 7.45
C PHE A 860 42.03 26.14 8.28
N THR A 861 43.19 25.77 7.72
CA THR A 861 44.47 26.45 7.99
C THR A 861 45.12 26.79 6.65
N PHE A 862 45.36 28.08 6.40
CA PHE A 862 45.86 28.57 5.12
C PHE A 862 47.39 28.44 5.03
N SER A 863 47.88 27.35 4.43
CA SER A 863 49.30 27.23 4.04
C SER A 863 49.51 26.23 2.89
N GLY A 864 49.60 26.75 1.67
CA GLY A 864 49.94 25.98 0.46
C GLY A 864 48.93 26.15 -0.69
N PRO A 865 49.35 26.03 -1.96
CA PRO A 865 48.43 25.89 -3.09
C PRO A 865 47.72 24.54 -3.00
N GLN A 866 46.46 24.47 -3.47
CA GLN A 866 45.68 23.24 -3.45
C GLN A 866 46.12 22.31 -4.58
N GLU A 867 46.74 21.18 -4.23
CA GLU A 867 47.19 20.16 -5.19
C GLU A 867 46.18 19.01 -5.32
N ASN A 868 45.87 18.62 -6.55
CA ASN A 868 44.98 17.50 -6.87
C ASN A 868 45.72 16.16 -6.71
N PHE A 869 45.70 15.59 -5.51
CA PHE A 869 46.36 14.31 -5.22
C PHE A 869 45.38 13.13 -5.26
N PHE A 870 45.70 12.13 -6.09
CA PHE A 870 45.09 10.79 -6.07
C PHE A 870 46.12 9.78 -5.57
N GLY A 871 45.78 8.96 -4.57
CA GLY A 871 46.74 7.99 -4.05
C GLY A 871 46.26 7.13 -2.89
N VAL A 872 47.10 6.16 -2.52
CA VAL A 872 46.83 5.23 -1.42
C VAL A 872 47.35 5.83 -0.11
N GLY A 873 46.45 6.07 0.84
CA GLY A 873 46.77 6.61 2.16
C GLY A 873 47.19 5.56 3.18
N SER A 874 47.18 5.96 4.46
CA SER A 874 47.55 5.11 5.59
C SER A 874 46.63 3.89 5.75
N ASP A 875 47.15 2.85 6.40
CA ASP A 875 46.35 1.73 6.89
C ASP A 875 45.31 2.21 7.91
N VAL A 876 44.05 1.86 7.67
CA VAL A 876 42.92 1.97 8.61
C VAL A 876 43.01 0.85 9.66
N ILE A 877 43.48 -0.33 9.25
CA ILE A 877 43.75 -1.48 10.12
C ILE A 877 45.12 -2.05 9.75
N SER A 878 45.94 -2.35 10.77
CA SER A 878 47.18 -3.11 10.65
C SER A 878 46.98 -4.37 9.79
N PRO A 879 47.85 -4.68 8.80
CA PRO A 879 47.73 -5.91 8.02
C PRO A 879 47.62 -7.17 8.90
N ARG A 880 46.57 -7.98 8.67
CA ARG A 880 46.21 -9.12 9.52
C ARG A 880 45.93 -10.37 8.68
N LYS A 881 46.52 -11.49 9.05
CA LYS A 881 46.22 -12.80 8.43
C LYS A 881 44.88 -13.34 8.94
N ILE A 882 43.99 -13.72 8.03
CA ILE A 882 42.73 -14.39 8.34
C ILE A 882 43.01 -15.87 8.64
N GLY A 883 42.42 -16.38 9.72
CA GLY A 883 42.62 -17.76 10.22
C GLY A 883 41.82 -18.84 9.47
N THR A 884 41.68 -18.72 8.15
CA THR A 884 40.82 -19.59 7.32
C THR A 884 41.69 -20.40 6.35
N PHE A 885 41.36 -21.68 6.19
CA PHE A 885 42.01 -22.57 5.22
C PHE A 885 41.16 -22.68 3.95
N LEU A 886 41.77 -22.48 2.79
CA LEU A 886 41.14 -22.70 1.49
C LEU A 886 41.17 -24.20 1.14
N ALA A 887 40.20 -24.66 0.34
CA ALA A 887 40.22 -26.02 -0.18
C ALA A 887 41.29 -26.18 -1.28
N GLU A 888 41.98 -27.32 -1.30
CA GLU A 888 43.18 -27.56 -2.15
C GLU A 888 42.93 -27.37 -3.66
N ASN A 889 41.69 -27.60 -4.11
CA ASN A 889 41.27 -27.51 -5.51
C ASN A 889 40.63 -26.16 -5.90
N VAL A 890 40.82 -25.10 -5.09
CA VAL A 890 40.26 -23.76 -5.34
C VAL A 890 41.34 -22.77 -5.77
N LYS A 891 41.27 -22.29 -7.01
CA LYS A 891 42.12 -21.18 -7.50
C LYS A 891 41.66 -19.87 -6.83
N PHE A 892 42.38 -19.44 -5.80
CA PHE A 892 42.04 -18.21 -5.06
C PHE A 892 42.07 -16.96 -5.97
N GLY A 893 41.08 -16.09 -5.83
CA GLY A 893 40.89 -14.95 -6.73
C GLY A 893 39.59 -14.18 -6.49
N ARG A 894 39.39 -13.11 -7.29
CA ARG A 894 38.32 -12.12 -7.18
C ARG A 894 36.90 -12.70 -7.04
N GLN A 895 36.61 -13.85 -7.63
CA GLN A 895 35.28 -14.47 -7.60
C GLN A 895 34.88 -15.00 -6.21
N LEU A 896 35.84 -15.22 -5.30
CA LEU A 896 35.62 -15.72 -3.94
C LEU A 896 35.45 -14.62 -2.90
N LEU A 897 35.54 -13.35 -3.31
CA LEU A 897 35.60 -12.18 -2.44
C LEU A 897 34.64 -11.10 -2.91
N ALA A 898 33.75 -10.67 -2.02
CA ALA A 898 32.83 -9.57 -2.27
C ALA A 898 32.73 -8.64 -1.04
N THR A 899 32.66 -7.34 -1.29
CA THR A 899 32.51 -6.30 -0.27
C THR A 899 31.05 -5.89 -0.12
N MET A 900 30.63 -5.63 1.12
CA MET A 900 29.24 -5.34 1.48
C MET A 900 29.21 -4.25 2.56
N GLN A 901 28.18 -3.39 2.53
CA GLN A 901 27.99 -2.31 3.51
C GLN A 901 26.54 -2.31 4.00
N ILE A 902 26.35 -2.34 5.32
CA ILE A 902 25.04 -2.40 5.97
C ILE A 902 25.07 -1.42 7.13
N ASN A 903 24.06 -0.53 7.22
CA ASN A 903 23.93 0.42 8.34
C ASN A 903 25.22 1.23 8.64
N SER A 904 25.97 1.59 7.58
CA SER A 904 27.31 2.21 7.56
C SER A 904 28.51 1.31 7.92
N ASP A 905 28.30 0.19 8.61
CA ASP A 905 29.33 -0.81 8.86
C ASP A 905 29.75 -1.54 7.57
N LYS A 906 31.02 -1.93 7.51
CA LYS A 906 31.68 -2.51 6.32
C LYS A 906 32.10 -3.95 6.57
N TYR A 907 31.81 -4.80 5.59
CA TYR A 907 32.06 -6.24 5.65
C TYR A 907 32.70 -6.78 4.37
N LEU A 908 33.49 -7.83 4.52
CA LEU A 908 34.05 -8.63 3.44
C LEU A 908 33.52 -10.05 3.56
N ILE A 909 32.96 -10.58 2.47
CA ILE A 909 32.51 -11.97 2.38
C ILE A 909 33.64 -12.78 1.72
N LEU A 910 34.04 -13.87 2.38
CA LEU A 910 35.07 -14.81 1.95
C LEU A 910 34.48 -16.20 1.72
N CYS A 911 34.69 -16.73 0.52
CA CYS A 911 34.30 -18.08 0.10
C CYS A 911 35.54 -18.96 -0.18
N GLY A 912 35.33 -20.22 -0.59
CA GLY A 912 36.40 -21.14 -0.99
C GLY A 912 37.06 -21.94 0.14
N ASN A 913 36.47 -21.96 1.34
CA ASN A 913 36.97 -22.76 2.46
C ASN A 913 36.63 -24.25 2.32
N TRP A 914 37.39 -25.09 3.02
CA TRP A 914 37.19 -26.55 3.07
C TRP A 914 35.94 -26.99 3.87
N GLU A 915 35.29 -26.07 4.58
CA GLU A 915 34.12 -26.38 5.41
C GLU A 915 32.81 -26.32 4.62
N ASN A 916 32.82 -25.89 3.36
CA ASN A 916 31.62 -25.66 2.53
C ASN A 916 30.73 -24.55 3.12
N SER A 917 31.38 -23.55 3.73
CA SER A 917 30.74 -22.35 4.29
C SER A 917 31.25 -21.07 3.61
N PHE A 918 30.54 -19.97 3.82
CA PHE A 918 31.04 -18.62 3.53
C PHE A 918 31.10 -17.81 4.82
N GLN A 919 32.11 -16.95 4.93
CA GLN A 919 32.44 -16.21 6.14
C GLN A 919 32.25 -14.71 5.93
N ILE A 920 31.66 -14.03 6.91
CA ILE A 920 31.49 -12.57 6.93
C ILE A 920 32.53 -11.99 7.89
N ILE A 921 33.38 -11.11 7.39
CA ILE A 921 34.50 -10.51 8.11
C ILE A 921 34.25 -9.01 8.27
N SER A 922 34.32 -8.51 9.49
CA SER A 922 34.24 -7.09 9.83
C SER A 922 35.49 -6.34 9.32
N LEU A 923 35.26 -5.25 8.58
CA LEU A 923 36.32 -4.37 8.08
C LEU A 923 36.64 -3.21 9.05
N SER A 924 36.19 -3.29 10.31
CA SER A 924 36.56 -2.34 11.38
C SER A 924 37.53 -2.94 12.41
N ASP A 925 37.50 -4.26 12.64
CA ASP A 925 38.41 -4.97 13.54
C ASP A 925 39.09 -6.21 12.93
N GLY A 926 38.70 -6.63 11.72
CA GLY A 926 39.25 -7.78 11.02
C GLY A 926 38.77 -9.14 11.53
N ARG A 927 37.70 -9.20 12.35
CA ARG A 927 37.17 -10.46 12.90
C ARG A 927 36.12 -11.09 11.98
N ILE A 928 36.08 -12.42 11.97
CA ILE A 928 34.95 -13.18 11.43
C ILE A 928 33.76 -12.95 12.38
N VAL A 929 32.65 -12.44 11.86
CA VAL A 929 31.41 -12.18 12.61
C VAL A 929 30.42 -13.34 12.45
N GLN A 930 30.36 -13.94 11.27
CA GLN A 930 29.43 -15.03 10.96
C GLN A 930 30.06 -16.02 9.98
N SER A 931 29.69 -17.30 10.07
CA SER A 931 30.06 -18.36 9.13
C SER A 931 28.80 -19.18 8.81
N ILE A 932 28.39 -19.27 7.55
CA ILE A 932 27.12 -19.90 7.14
C ILE A 932 27.42 -21.16 6.31
N ARG A 933 26.97 -22.32 6.79
CA ARG A 933 27.24 -23.65 6.21
C ARG A 933 25.93 -24.33 5.75
N GLN A 934 25.52 -24.08 4.52
CA GLN A 934 24.31 -24.65 3.91
C GLN A 934 24.55 -25.31 2.54
N HIS A 935 25.59 -24.90 1.81
CA HIS A 935 26.03 -25.61 0.61
C HIS A 935 26.58 -26.99 0.96
N LYS A 936 26.45 -27.94 0.03
CA LYS A 936 26.91 -29.31 0.21
C LYS A 936 28.39 -29.47 -0.11
N ASP A 937 28.91 -28.63 -1.00
CA ASP A 937 30.29 -28.60 -1.48
C ASP A 937 30.84 -27.16 -1.42
N VAL A 938 32.13 -26.99 -1.69
CA VAL A 938 32.86 -25.72 -1.55
C VAL A 938 32.18 -24.57 -2.30
N VAL A 939 32.03 -23.43 -1.63
CA VAL A 939 31.47 -22.21 -2.23
C VAL A 939 32.52 -21.60 -3.17
N GLY A 940 32.38 -21.82 -4.47
CA GLY A 940 33.34 -21.43 -5.51
C GLY A 940 33.24 -19.99 -5.99
N CYS A 941 32.12 -19.30 -5.76
CA CYS A 941 31.99 -17.87 -6.04
C CYS A 941 30.91 -17.16 -5.21
N VAL A 942 30.98 -15.82 -5.15
CA VAL A 942 30.01 -14.94 -4.47
C VAL A 942 29.81 -13.63 -5.24
N ALA A 943 28.57 -13.13 -5.23
CA ALA A 943 28.22 -11.80 -5.74
C ALA A 943 27.27 -11.09 -4.76
N VAL A 944 27.37 -9.76 -4.71
CA VAL A 944 26.57 -8.88 -3.83
C VAL A 944 25.89 -7.83 -4.69
N SER A 945 24.63 -7.49 -4.37
CA SER A 945 23.87 -6.46 -5.07
C SER A 945 24.39 -5.04 -4.80
N SER A 946 24.12 -4.10 -5.71
CA SER A 946 24.55 -2.69 -5.62
C SER A 946 24.02 -1.94 -4.38
N ASP A 947 22.92 -2.41 -3.80
CA ASP A 947 22.30 -1.88 -2.58
C ASP A 947 22.71 -2.63 -1.29
N GLY A 948 23.57 -3.65 -1.40
CA GLY A 948 24.08 -4.47 -0.29
C GLY A 948 23.04 -5.37 0.41
N ASN A 949 21.79 -5.37 -0.04
CA ASN A 949 20.69 -6.07 0.64
C ASN A 949 20.54 -7.55 0.22
N VAL A 950 21.22 -7.97 -0.87
CA VAL A 950 21.14 -9.33 -1.43
C VAL A 950 22.54 -9.85 -1.74
N VAL A 951 22.79 -11.10 -1.37
CA VAL A 951 24.01 -11.86 -1.71
C VAL A 951 23.59 -13.12 -2.46
N ALA A 952 24.36 -13.53 -3.46
CA ALA A 952 24.26 -14.86 -4.06
C ALA A 952 25.58 -15.61 -3.92
N THR A 953 25.53 -16.90 -3.58
CA THR A 953 26.68 -17.80 -3.48
C THR A 953 26.53 -18.97 -4.43
N GLY A 954 27.59 -19.33 -5.13
CA GLY A 954 27.62 -20.44 -6.09
C GLY A 954 28.62 -21.49 -5.62
N SER A 955 28.22 -22.75 -5.63
CA SER A 955 29.02 -23.86 -5.12
C SER A 955 29.39 -24.87 -6.21
N TYR A 956 30.36 -25.71 -5.89
CA TYR A 956 30.66 -26.92 -6.64
C TYR A 956 29.52 -27.96 -6.56
N ASP A 957 28.53 -27.78 -5.66
CA ASP A 957 27.30 -28.59 -5.59
C ASP A 957 26.26 -28.32 -6.70
N THR A 958 26.66 -27.54 -7.72
CA THR A 958 25.89 -27.02 -8.87
C THR A 958 24.65 -26.18 -8.54
N THR A 959 24.47 -25.76 -7.27
CA THR A 959 23.40 -24.84 -6.85
C THR A 959 23.89 -23.43 -6.58
N VAL A 960 23.03 -22.44 -6.87
CA VAL A 960 23.20 -21.05 -6.43
C VAL A 960 22.22 -20.79 -5.28
N MET A 961 22.70 -20.27 -4.16
CA MET A 961 21.85 -19.86 -3.04
C MET A 961 21.76 -18.33 -2.97
N VAL A 962 20.55 -17.82 -2.74
CA VAL A 962 20.27 -16.37 -2.63
C VAL A 962 19.93 -16.03 -1.19
N TRP A 963 20.52 -14.96 -0.67
CA TRP A 963 20.48 -14.57 0.73
C TRP A 963 20.02 -13.12 0.89
N HIS A 964 19.29 -12.82 1.97
CA HIS A 964 19.03 -11.45 2.40
C HIS A 964 19.96 -11.05 3.53
N ALA A 965 20.58 -9.88 3.39
CA ALA A 965 21.25 -9.20 4.47
C ALA A 965 20.22 -8.54 5.40
N PHE A 966 20.46 -8.63 6.71
CA PHE A 966 19.56 -8.13 7.74
C PHE A 966 19.91 -6.69 8.12
N ARG A 967 18.90 -5.81 8.20
CA ARG A 967 19.06 -4.37 8.51
C ARG A 967 18.67 -3.97 9.93
N GLY A 968 18.39 -4.93 10.82
CA GLY A 968 18.01 -4.65 12.21
C GLY A 968 19.02 -3.76 12.93
N ARG A 969 18.55 -2.88 13.81
CA ARG A 969 19.44 -2.18 14.76
C ARG A 969 19.83 -3.15 15.87
N PRO A 970 21.09 -3.17 16.33
CA PRO A 970 21.43 -3.83 17.58
C PRO A 970 20.62 -3.19 18.71
N SER A 971 19.94 -4.01 19.50
CA SER A 971 19.20 -3.55 20.67
C SER A 971 20.19 -3.08 21.76
N GLU A 972 19.77 -2.11 22.57
CA GLU A 972 20.67 -1.47 23.55
C GLU A 972 21.26 -2.50 24.53
N ARG A 973 22.59 -2.59 24.57
CA ARG A 973 23.34 -3.43 25.52
C ARG A 973 23.15 -2.94 26.96
N LYS A 974 22.03 -3.31 27.59
CA LYS A 974 21.86 -3.20 29.04
C LYS A 974 22.77 -4.20 29.74
N MET A 975 23.47 -3.71 30.76
CA MET A 975 24.54 -4.42 31.43
C MET A 975 24.01 -5.38 32.50
N ARG A 976 24.71 -6.51 32.70
CA ARG A 976 24.44 -7.61 33.66
C ARG A 976 23.29 -8.55 33.21
N THR A 977 23.32 -9.86 33.48
CA THR A 977 24.24 -10.66 34.33
C THR A 977 24.64 -11.95 33.60
N ALA A 978 25.72 -12.61 34.03
CA ALA A 978 26.21 -13.82 33.37
C ALA A 978 25.25 -15.02 33.52
N ASN A 979 24.84 -15.59 32.38
CA ASN A 979 24.51 -16.99 32.13
C ASN A 979 24.69 -17.26 30.63
N PHE A 980 25.04 -18.50 30.26
CA PHE A 980 25.47 -18.85 28.90
C PHE A 980 24.30 -19.37 28.05
N GLU A 981 23.55 -18.46 27.42
CA GLU A 981 22.65 -18.79 26.30
C GLU A 981 22.90 -17.81 25.14
N ILE A 982 23.06 -18.33 23.93
CA ILE A 982 23.41 -17.54 22.74
C ILE A 982 22.11 -17.05 22.10
N SER A 983 21.85 -15.74 22.16
CA SER A 983 20.64 -15.13 21.58
C SER A 983 20.75 -14.95 20.06
N GLU A 984 19.70 -15.31 19.33
CA GLU A 984 19.56 -15.31 17.85
C GLU A 984 19.59 -13.90 17.18
N ASN A 985 20.21 -12.89 17.78
CA ASN A 985 20.09 -11.47 17.38
C ASN A 985 21.32 -10.85 16.68
N ASP A 986 22.46 -11.54 16.59
CA ASP A 986 23.72 -11.00 16.02
C ASP A 986 24.00 -11.45 14.56
N HIS A 987 22.99 -11.93 13.82
CA HIS A 987 23.15 -12.39 12.43
C HIS A 987 23.10 -11.24 11.41
N ILE A 988 24.16 -11.12 10.58
CA ILE A 988 24.24 -10.13 9.50
C ILE A 988 23.51 -10.63 8.23
N ILE A 989 23.62 -11.92 7.94
CA ILE A 989 22.89 -12.60 6.86
C ILE A 989 22.06 -13.71 7.49
N MET A 990 20.82 -13.89 7.02
CA MET A 990 19.95 -14.96 7.55
C MET A 990 20.54 -16.34 7.24
N GLU A 991 20.57 -17.25 8.22
CA GLU A 991 21.21 -18.57 8.07
C GLU A 991 20.52 -19.51 7.09
N ARG A 992 19.29 -19.19 6.66
CA ARG A 992 18.53 -19.94 5.65
C ARG A 992 18.49 -19.13 4.35
N PRO A 993 18.81 -19.76 3.19
CA PRO A 993 18.69 -19.09 1.91
C PRO A 993 17.22 -18.80 1.58
N VAL A 994 17.00 -17.68 0.90
CA VAL A 994 15.69 -17.26 0.37
C VAL A 994 15.28 -18.17 -0.78
N HIS A 995 16.24 -18.49 -1.67
CA HIS A 995 16.08 -19.39 -2.80
C HIS A 995 17.28 -20.31 -2.93
N ILE A 996 17.03 -21.54 -3.37
CA ILE A 996 18.04 -22.49 -3.86
C ILE A 996 17.74 -22.70 -5.34
N LEU A 997 18.60 -22.16 -6.20
CA LEU A 997 18.47 -22.17 -7.65
C LEU A 997 19.28 -23.35 -8.21
N CYS A 998 18.64 -24.13 -9.07
CA CYS A 998 19.26 -25.27 -9.76
C CYS A 998 19.15 -25.10 -11.27
N GLY A 999 20.03 -25.77 -12.02
CA GLY A 999 19.99 -25.81 -13.49
C GLY A 999 21.31 -26.15 -14.17
N HIS A 1000 22.43 -26.08 -13.46
CA HIS A 1000 23.77 -26.40 -13.98
C HIS A 1000 24.14 -27.87 -13.78
N ASP A 1001 24.92 -28.39 -14.74
CA ASP A 1001 25.41 -29.77 -14.79
C ASP A 1001 26.86 -29.92 -14.27
N ASP A 1002 27.61 -28.81 -14.14
CA ASP A 1002 28.97 -28.74 -13.55
C ASP A 1002 29.08 -27.51 -12.61
N ILE A 1003 30.23 -27.33 -11.97
CA ILE A 1003 30.51 -26.32 -10.93
C ILE A 1003 30.26 -24.88 -11.39
N ILE A 1004 29.70 -24.06 -10.49
CA ILE A 1004 29.44 -22.64 -10.76
C ILE A 1004 30.71 -21.83 -10.50
N THR A 1005 31.20 -21.16 -11.55
CA THR A 1005 32.51 -20.48 -11.56
C THR A 1005 32.39 -18.97 -11.34
N CYS A 1006 31.27 -18.37 -11.72
CA CYS A 1006 31.05 -16.93 -11.66
C CYS A 1006 29.57 -16.57 -11.48
N LEU A 1007 29.32 -15.41 -10.85
CA LEU A 1007 27.98 -14.93 -10.50
C LEU A 1007 27.84 -13.43 -10.73
N PHE A 1008 26.62 -13.00 -11.01
CA PHE A 1008 26.18 -11.60 -10.99
C PHE A 1008 24.77 -11.49 -10.38
N VAL A 1009 24.50 -10.38 -9.69
CA VAL A 1009 23.24 -10.10 -8.99
C VAL A 1009 22.83 -8.66 -9.29
N SER A 1010 21.60 -8.46 -9.77
CA SER A 1010 21.01 -7.12 -9.91
C SER A 1010 19.61 -7.06 -9.32
N THR A 1011 19.45 -6.25 -8.28
CA THR A 1011 18.16 -5.92 -7.67
C THR A 1011 17.33 -4.94 -8.51
N GLU A 1012 17.97 -4.18 -9.40
CA GLU A 1012 17.33 -3.28 -10.38
C GLU A 1012 16.65 -4.06 -11.51
N LEU A 1013 17.34 -5.08 -12.03
CA LEU A 1013 16.87 -5.95 -13.12
C LEU A 1013 16.15 -7.21 -12.61
N ASP A 1014 16.09 -7.41 -11.30
CA ASP A 1014 15.47 -8.56 -10.61
C ASP A 1014 16.02 -9.93 -11.05
N ILE A 1015 17.34 -10.01 -11.30
CA ILE A 1015 18.02 -11.21 -11.80
C ILE A 1015 19.21 -11.63 -10.94
N VAL A 1016 19.41 -12.94 -10.88
CA VAL A 1016 20.69 -13.59 -10.56
C VAL A 1016 21.14 -14.32 -11.83
N VAL A 1017 22.43 -14.20 -12.16
CA VAL A 1017 23.03 -14.80 -13.36
C VAL A 1017 24.24 -15.61 -12.95
N SER A 1018 24.25 -16.90 -13.31
CA SER A 1018 25.32 -17.85 -12.96
C SER A 1018 26.00 -18.40 -14.21
N GLY A 1019 27.32 -18.36 -14.23
CA GLY A 1019 28.14 -19.04 -15.23
C GLY A 1019 28.76 -20.31 -14.66
N SER A 1020 28.74 -21.39 -15.45
CA SER A 1020 29.27 -22.69 -15.06
C SER A 1020 30.33 -23.20 -16.03
N LYS A 1021 31.13 -24.13 -15.51
CA LYS A 1021 32.09 -24.91 -16.27
C LYS A 1021 31.43 -25.85 -17.31
N ASP A 1022 30.11 -26.08 -17.22
CA ASP A 1022 29.29 -26.75 -18.26
C ASP A 1022 29.12 -25.93 -19.56
N GLY A 1023 29.69 -24.72 -19.61
CA GLY A 1023 29.65 -23.83 -20.77
C GLY A 1023 28.33 -23.09 -20.95
N THR A 1024 27.44 -23.13 -19.95
CA THR A 1024 26.20 -22.37 -19.90
C THR A 1024 26.23 -21.24 -18.89
N CYS A 1025 25.47 -20.20 -19.20
CA CYS A 1025 25.14 -19.09 -18.34
C CYS A 1025 23.62 -19.10 -18.12
N ILE A 1026 23.15 -19.28 -16.89
CA ILE A 1026 21.73 -19.37 -16.55
C ILE A 1026 21.26 -18.09 -15.86
N PHE A 1027 20.03 -17.68 -16.15
CA PHE A 1027 19.38 -16.51 -15.59
C PHE A 1027 18.17 -16.97 -14.76
N HIS A 1028 18.10 -16.55 -13.50
CA HIS A 1028 16.93 -16.76 -12.63
C HIS A 1028 16.42 -15.41 -12.11
N THR A 1029 15.11 -15.31 -11.85
CA THR A 1029 14.53 -14.15 -11.16
C THR A 1029 14.98 -14.14 -9.70
N LEU A 1030 15.44 -12.99 -9.21
CA LEU A 1030 15.95 -12.83 -7.85
C LEU A 1030 14.85 -13.02 -6.79
N ARG A 1031 13.62 -12.57 -7.08
CA ARG A 1031 12.47 -12.65 -6.14
C ARG A 1031 11.71 -13.96 -6.12
N GLU A 1032 11.48 -14.56 -7.28
CA GLU A 1032 10.62 -15.75 -7.38
C GLU A 1032 11.41 -17.06 -7.52
N GLY A 1033 12.75 -16.97 -7.65
CA GLY A 1033 13.63 -18.12 -7.87
C GLY A 1033 13.42 -18.84 -9.21
N ARG A 1034 12.60 -18.29 -10.10
CA ARG A 1034 12.23 -18.92 -11.39
C ARG A 1034 13.37 -18.83 -12.39
N TYR A 1035 13.63 -19.93 -13.09
CA TYR A 1035 14.44 -19.91 -14.30
C TYR A 1035 13.80 -18.97 -15.34
N VAL A 1036 14.61 -18.13 -15.98
CA VAL A 1036 14.21 -17.21 -17.05
C VAL A 1036 14.68 -17.74 -18.40
N ARG A 1037 16.00 -17.93 -18.55
CA ARG A 1037 16.63 -18.44 -19.78
C ARG A 1037 18.04 -18.94 -19.50
N SER A 1038 18.66 -19.55 -20.52
CA SER A 1038 20.08 -19.86 -20.53
C SER A 1038 20.73 -19.45 -21.84
N ILE A 1039 21.98 -19.03 -21.77
CA ILE A 1039 22.88 -18.74 -22.88
C ILE A 1039 23.96 -19.83 -22.86
N ARG A 1040 24.39 -20.33 -24.02
CA ARG A 1040 25.52 -21.26 -24.13
C ARG A 1040 26.69 -20.56 -24.82
N HIS A 1041 27.91 -20.81 -24.33
CA HIS A 1041 29.12 -20.35 -24.98
C HIS A 1041 29.18 -20.87 -26.44
N PRO A 1042 29.49 -20.06 -27.46
CA PRO A 1042 29.48 -20.52 -28.86
C PRO A 1042 30.36 -21.76 -29.09
N SER A 1043 31.57 -21.75 -28.53
CA SER A 1043 32.53 -22.88 -28.56
C SER A 1043 32.15 -24.06 -27.62
N GLY A 1044 31.10 -23.93 -26.81
CA GLY A 1044 30.73 -24.90 -25.77
C GLY A 1044 31.66 -25.01 -24.55
N PHE A 1045 32.74 -24.23 -24.49
CA PHE A 1045 33.72 -24.26 -23.39
C PHE A 1045 33.20 -23.65 -22.08
N GLY A 1046 33.72 -24.17 -20.97
CA GLY A 1046 33.34 -23.77 -19.61
C GLY A 1046 33.63 -22.31 -19.30
N LEU A 1047 32.64 -21.62 -18.73
CA LEU A 1047 32.75 -20.22 -18.39
C LEU A 1047 33.68 -20.02 -17.18
N SER A 1048 34.46 -18.95 -17.20
CA SER A 1048 35.45 -18.64 -16.17
C SER A 1048 35.21 -17.32 -15.46
N LYS A 1049 34.67 -16.33 -16.17
CA LYS A 1049 34.28 -15.02 -15.64
C LYS A 1049 33.04 -14.52 -16.36
N LEU A 1050 32.25 -13.72 -15.66
CA LEU A 1050 31.04 -13.09 -16.14
C LEU A 1050 31.02 -11.65 -15.65
N VAL A 1051 30.64 -10.73 -16.54
CA VAL A 1051 30.47 -9.31 -16.26
C VAL A 1051 29.13 -8.87 -16.84
N ALA A 1052 28.33 -8.11 -16.09
CA ALA A 1052 27.03 -7.64 -16.58
C ALA A 1052 26.74 -6.21 -16.12
N THR A 1053 26.09 -5.44 -17.00
CA THR A 1053 25.72 -4.04 -16.75
C THR A 1053 24.31 -3.92 -16.20
N ARG A 1054 24.03 -2.83 -15.46
CA ARG A 1054 22.67 -2.40 -15.09
C ARG A 1054 21.73 -2.19 -16.30
N HIS A 1055 22.29 -2.04 -17.50
CA HIS A 1055 21.57 -1.88 -18.76
C HIS A 1055 21.30 -3.21 -19.48
N GLY A 1056 21.64 -4.35 -18.88
CA GLY A 1056 21.29 -5.66 -19.42
C GLY A 1056 22.16 -6.13 -20.58
N ARG A 1057 23.42 -5.69 -20.69
CA ARG A 1057 24.45 -6.38 -21.48
C ARG A 1057 25.30 -7.27 -20.58
N VAL A 1058 25.59 -8.49 -21.05
CA VAL A 1058 26.30 -9.55 -20.31
C VAL A 1058 27.47 -10.06 -21.17
N VAL A 1059 28.68 -10.01 -20.62
CA VAL A 1059 29.91 -10.51 -21.25
C VAL A 1059 30.33 -11.79 -20.55
N LEU A 1060 30.49 -12.85 -21.35
CA LEU A 1060 30.97 -14.16 -20.92
C LEU A 1060 32.43 -14.33 -21.35
N TYR A 1061 33.28 -14.87 -20.48
CA TYR A 1061 34.70 -15.13 -20.76
C TYR A 1061 35.10 -16.57 -20.47
N SER A 1062 35.75 -17.21 -21.44
CA SER A 1062 36.35 -18.54 -21.33
C SER A 1062 37.87 -18.44 -21.23
N GLU A 1063 38.46 -19.08 -20.21
CA GLU A 1063 39.92 -19.19 -20.06
C GLU A 1063 40.55 -20.25 -21.00
N ILE A 1064 39.73 -21.01 -21.75
CA ILE A 1064 40.19 -22.15 -22.58
C ILE A 1064 40.53 -21.69 -24.01
N ASP A 1065 39.63 -20.95 -24.66
CA ASP A 1065 39.78 -20.37 -26.00
C ASP A 1065 40.00 -18.84 -25.98
N LEU A 1066 40.18 -18.26 -24.78
CA LEU A 1066 40.52 -16.84 -24.56
C LEU A 1066 39.50 -15.83 -25.14
N SER A 1067 38.27 -16.29 -25.39
CA SER A 1067 37.20 -15.56 -26.06
C SER A 1067 36.30 -14.79 -25.10
N LEU A 1068 35.82 -13.64 -25.56
CA LEU A 1068 34.85 -12.76 -24.92
C LEU A 1068 33.61 -12.71 -25.80
N HIS A 1069 32.45 -13.08 -25.27
CA HIS A 1069 31.17 -13.03 -26.01
C HIS A 1069 30.15 -12.19 -25.26
N MET A 1070 29.78 -11.05 -25.86
CA MET A 1070 28.76 -10.15 -25.36
C MET A 1070 27.38 -10.51 -25.89
N HIS A 1071 26.43 -10.62 -24.98
CA HIS A 1071 25.03 -10.88 -25.24
C HIS A 1071 24.17 -9.80 -24.57
N SER A 1072 22.96 -9.63 -25.06
CA SER A 1072 21.88 -9.00 -24.30
C SER A 1072 21.42 -9.92 -23.16
N ILE A 1073 20.70 -9.36 -22.18
CA ILE A 1073 19.94 -10.06 -21.15
C ILE A 1073 18.89 -11.03 -21.74
N ASN A 1074 18.56 -10.87 -23.03
CA ASN A 1074 17.73 -11.80 -23.78
C ASN A 1074 18.47 -13.03 -24.34
N GLY A 1075 19.79 -13.00 -24.40
CA GLY A 1075 20.59 -14.03 -25.07
C GLY A 1075 20.79 -13.81 -26.58
N LYS A 1076 20.26 -12.72 -27.16
CA LYS A 1076 20.72 -12.27 -28.50
C LYS A 1076 22.20 -11.90 -28.38
N HIS A 1077 23.05 -12.59 -29.14
CA HIS A 1077 24.47 -12.29 -29.24
C HIS A 1077 24.69 -10.93 -29.91
N ILE A 1078 25.62 -10.13 -29.39
CA ILE A 1078 25.91 -8.78 -29.87
C ILE A 1078 27.31 -8.72 -30.51
N ALA A 1079 28.35 -9.17 -29.80
CA ALA A 1079 29.73 -9.04 -30.25
C ALA A 1079 30.66 -10.13 -29.69
N SER A 1080 31.72 -10.44 -30.43
CA SER A 1080 32.78 -11.37 -30.06
C SER A 1080 34.13 -10.65 -30.10
N ALA A 1081 35.00 -10.88 -29.12
CA ALA A 1081 36.40 -10.45 -29.15
C ALA A 1081 37.32 -11.55 -28.60
N THR A 1082 38.59 -11.53 -28.99
CA THR A 1082 39.62 -12.43 -28.44
C THR A 1082 40.57 -11.65 -27.54
N SER A 1083 40.79 -12.14 -26.33
CA SER A 1083 41.75 -11.53 -25.40
C SER A 1083 43.20 -11.81 -25.82
N ILE A 1084 44.10 -10.84 -25.60
CA ILE A 1084 45.52 -10.93 -26.01
C ILE A 1084 46.26 -12.07 -25.27
N GLY A 1085 45.76 -12.44 -24.09
CA GLY A 1085 46.20 -13.56 -23.26
C GLY A 1085 45.28 -13.69 -22.05
N ARG A 1086 45.54 -14.68 -21.18
CA ARG A 1086 44.66 -15.04 -20.06
C ARG A 1086 44.34 -13.84 -19.16
N LEU A 1087 43.04 -13.51 -19.07
CA LEU A 1087 42.55 -12.43 -18.20
C LEU A 1087 42.42 -12.93 -16.77
N ASN A 1088 43.01 -12.22 -15.81
CA ASN A 1088 42.87 -12.49 -14.37
C ASN A 1088 41.70 -11.70 -13.77
N CYS A 1089 41.39 -10.53 -14.33
CA CYS A 1089 40.33 -9.66 -13.84
C CYS A 1089 39.66 -8.91 -15.00
N MET A 1090 38.36 -8.65 -14.82
CA MET A 1090 37.52 -7.84 -15.70
C MET A 1090 36.60 -7.04 -14.77
N GLU A 1091 36.61 -5.72 -14.87
CA GLU A 1091 35.78 -4.83 -14.05
C GLU A 1091 35.07 -3.79 -14.92
N LEU A 1092 33.90 -3.32 -14.48
CA LEU A 1092 33.11 -2.32 -15.21
C LEU A 1092 33.41 -0.89 -14.78
N SER A 1093 33.23 0.01 -15.73
CA SER A 1093 33.08 1.44 -15.45
C SER A 1093 31.78 1.73 -14.68
N CYS A 1094 31.78 2.76 -13.84
CA CYS A 1094 30.62 3.17 -13.05
C CYS A 1094 29.42 3.65 -13.91
N CYS A 1095 29.68 4.10 -15.14
CA CYS A 1095 28.63 4.40 -16.12
C CYS A 1095 28.02 3.14 -16.75
N GLY A 1096 28.81 2.06 -16.91
CA GLY A 1096 28.44 0.82 -17.58
C GLY A 1096 28.90 0.73 -19.05
N GLU A 1097 29.42 1.82 -19.61
CA GLU A 1097 29.71 1.96 -21.05
C GLU A 1097 31.05 1.33 -21.47
N PHE A 1098 31.97 1.17 -20.52
CA PHE A 1098 33.29 0.57 -20.71
C PHE A 1098 33.56 -0.58 -19.74
N MET A 1099 34.42 -1.52 -20.16
CA MET A 1099 34.98 -2.61 -19.35
C MET A 1099 36.51 -2.55 -19.41
N ALA A 1100 37.15 -2.73 -18.26
CA ALA A 1100 38.61 -2.81 -18.16
C ALA A 1100 39.04 -4.26 -17.87
N CYS A 1101 39.87 -4.81 -18.74
CA CYS A 1101 40.38 -6.19 -18.66
C CYS A 1101 41.89 -6.19 -18.42
N ALA A 1102 42.37 -7.02 -17.49
CA ALA A 1102 43.80 -7.16 -17.22
C ALA A 1102 44.19 -8.61 -16.85
N GLY A 1103 45.44 -8.96 -17.09
CA GLY A 1103 45.91 -10.35 -16.98
C GLY A 1103 47.42 -10.53 -17.07
N GLU A 1104 47.84 -11.70 -17.56
CA GLU A 1104 49.23 -12.16 -17.49
C GLU A 1104 50.24 -11.24 -18.23
N HIS A 1105 49.82 -10.54 -19.29
CA HIS A 1105 50.66 -9.56 -20.01
C HIS A 1105 50.91 -8.23 -19.29
N GLY A 1106 50.28 -7.97 -18.14
CA GLY A 1106 50.55 -6.76 -17.35
C GLY A 1106 50.11 -5.43 -17.98
N GLN A 1107 49.19 -5.48 -18.95
CA GLN A 1107 48.52 -4.31 -19.53
C GLN A 1107 47.05 -4.27 -19.07
N ILE A 1108 46.47 -3.06 -18.99
CA ILE A 1108 45.03 -2.87 -18.83
C ILE A 1108 44.45 -2.48 -20.19
N VAL A 1109 43.53 -3.28 -20.70
CA VAL A 1109 42.82 -3.03 -21.97
C VAL A 1109 41.44 -2.48 -21.64
N LEU A 1110 41.11 -1.30 -22.19
CA LEU A 1110 39.80 -0.69 -22.07
C LEU A 1110 38.97 -1.03 -23.32
N CYS A 1111 37.88 -1.76 -23.13
CA CYS A 1111 36.95 -2.13 -24.21
C CYS A 1111 35.62 -1.37 -24.07
N SER A 1112 34.99 -1.05 -25.21
CA SER A 1112 33.62 -0.55 -25.24
C SER A 1112 32.61 -1.67 -24.97
N MET A 1113 31.64 -1.43 -24.10
CA MET A 1113 30.52 -2.35 -23.86
C MET A 1113 29.44 -2.28 -24.96
N HIS A 1114 29.74 -1.68 -26.11
CA HIS A 1114 28.86 -1.61 -27.29
C HIS A 1114 29.22 -2.67 -28.34
N SER A 1115 30.51 -2.82 -28.61
CA SER A 1115 31.06 -3.71 -29.65
C SER A 1115 32.18 -4.63 -29.17
N LEU A 1116 32.61 -4.53 -27.90
CA LEU A 1116 33.87 -5.09 -27.37
C LEU A 1116 35.17 -4.52 -27.99
N ASP A 1117 35.09 -3.53 -28.88
CA ASP A 1117 36.27 -2.87 -29.47
C ASP A 1117 37.16 -2.23 -28.42
N ILE A 1118 38.47 -2.25 -28.67
CA ILE A 1118 39.47 -1.68 -27.77
C ILE A 1118 39.53 -0.16 -27.96
N VAL A 1119 39.08 0.57 -26.94
CA VAL A 1119 39.12 2.04 -26.87
C VAL A 1119 40.53 2.52 -26.55
N TRP A 1120 41.22 1.89 -25.60
CA TRP A 1120 42.58 2.25 -25.21
C TRP A 1120 43.35 1.08 -24.57
N LYS A 1121 44.68 1.20 -24.48
CA LYS A 1121 45.57 0.25 -23.79
C LYS A 1121 46.52 1.00 -22.87
N TYR A 1122 46.42 0.76 -21.57
CA TYR A 1122 47.33 1.31 -20.58
C TYR A 1122 48.50 0.34 -20.36
N ALA A 1123 49.72 0.81 -20.63
CA ALA A 1123 50.93 0.06 -20.33
C ALA A 1123 51.17 0.02 -18.80
N GLY A 1124 51.05 -1.16 -18.20
CA GLY A 1124 51.49 -1.37 -16.82
C GLY A 1124 53.00 -1.61 -16.73
N ALA A 1125 53.49 -1.82 -15.51
CA ALA A 1125 54.93 -1.92 -15.19
C ALA A 1125 55.60 -3.24 -15.66
N GLY A 1126 55.11 -3.88 -16.73
CA GLY A 1126 55.63 -5.15 -17.27
C GLY A 1126 55.39 -6.38 -16.39
N LYS A 1127 54.57 -6.27 -15.34
CA LYS A 1127 54.27 -7.34 -14.39
C LYS A 1127 52.82 -7.82 -14.55
N ALA A 1128 52.60 -9.13 -14.51
CA ALA A 1128 51.26 -9.73 -14.56
C ALA A 1128 50.32 -9.09 -13.52
N ILE A 1129 49.19 -8.57 -13.99
CA ILE A 1129 48.14 -7.99 -13.14
C ILE A 1129 47.23 -9.13 -12.69
N THR A 1130 47.04 -9.23 -11.38
CA THR A 1130 46.30 -10.31 -10.71
C THR A 1130 44.97 -9.82 -10.12
N SER A 1131 44.84 -8.52 -9.86
CA SER A 1131 43.57 -7.87 -9.49
C SER A 1131 43.50 -6.45 -10.04
N LEU A 1132 42.28 -5.95 -10.21
CA LEU A 1132 41.97 -4.61 -10.72
C LEU A 1132 40.74 -4.10 -9.98
N ALA A 1133 40.69 -2.80 -9.72
CA ALA A 1133 39.48 -2.08 -9.33
C ALA A 1133 39.46 -0.72 -10.03
N MET A 1134 38.26 -0.21 -10.32
CA MET A 1134 38.07 1.14 -10.85
C MET A 1134 37.34 2.01 -9.81
N THR A 1135 37.84 3.22 -9.62
CA THR A 1135 37.35 4.17 -8.61
C THR A 1135 36.17 5.01 -9.12
N PRO A 1136 35.39 5.66 -8.24
CA PRO A 1136 34.32 6.58 -8.63
C PRO A 1136 34.80 7.78 -9.46
N GLU A 1137 36.10 8.09 -9.42
CA GLU A 1137 36.78 9.09 -10.26
C GLU A 1137 37.38 8.50 -11.55
N GLU A 1138 36.95 7.29 -11.95
CA GLU A 1138 37.38 6.56 -13.15
C GLU A 1138 38.89 6.25 -13.25
N CYS A 1139 39.62 6.41 -12.16
CA CYS A 1139 41.02 6.03 -12.02
C CYS A 1139 41.13 4.52 -11.69
N PHE A 1140 42.17 3.84 -12.19
CA PHE A 1140 42.38 2.40 -11.95
C PHE A 1140 43.38 2.13 -10.83
N ILE A 1141 43.11 1.11 -10.03
CA ILE A 1141 44.06 0.55 -9.06
C ILE A 1141 44.28 -0.92 -9.44
N ALA A 1142 45.50 -1.28 -9.82
CA ALA A 1142 45.86 -2.62 -10.27
C ALA A 1142 46.87 -3.27 -9.33
N GLY A 1143 46.59 -4.49 -8.90
CA GLY A 1143 47.43 -5.31 -8.05
C GLY A 1143 48.22 -6.33 -8.88
N THR A 1144 49.52 -6.43 -8.64
CA THR A 1144 50.42 -7.29 -9.43
C THR A 1144 50.88 -8.54 -8.66
N LYS A 1145 51.39 -9.52 -9.42
CA LYS A 1145 51.83 -10.83 -8.90
C LYS A 1145 52.97 -10.75 -7.86
N ASP A 1146 53.76 -9.68 -7.85
CA ASP A 1146 54.82 -9.43 -6.86
C ASP A 1146 54.34 -8.71 -5.58
N GLY A 1147 53.05 -8.35 -5.48
CA GLY A 1147 52.54 -7.61 -4.31
C GLY A 1147 52.74 -6.10 -4.39
N SER A 1148 52.97 -5.55 -5.58
CA SER A 1148 52.92 -4.10 -5.82
C SER A 1148 51.49 -3.66 -6.19
N LEU A 1149 51.17 -2.40 -5.88
CA LEU A 1149 49.97 -1.71 -6.34
C LEU A 1149 50.38 -0.62 -7.34
N LEU A 1150 49.64 -0.52 -8.44
CA LEU A 1150 49.80 0.48 -9.49
C LEU A 1150 48.55 1.38 -9.53
N VAL A 1151 48.73 2.69 -9.49
CA VAL A 1151 47.64 3.68 -9.58
C VAL A 1151 47.72 4.41 -10.90
N PHE A 1152 46.66 4.30 -11.70
CA PHE A 1152 46.50 5.01 -12.95
C PHE A 1152 45.46 6.13 -12.77
N SER A 1153 45.87 7.38 -12.94
CA SER A 1153 45.02 8.56 -12.75
C SER A 1153 45.39 9.66 -13.74
N VAL A 1154 44.62 10.74 -13.81
CA VAL A 1154 44.86 11.82 -14.80
C VAL A 1154 46.06 12.68 -14.37
N GLU A 1155 47.03 12.83 -15.25
CA GLU A 1155 48.29 13.51 -14.93
C GLU A 1155 48.10 15.03 -14.77
N THR A 1156 48.27 15.53 -13.54
CA THR A 1156 48.25 16.98 -13.25
C THR A 1156 49.65 17.55 -13.50
N ALA A 1157 49.82 18.26 -14.61
CA ALA A 1157 51.12 18.60 -15.17
C ALA A 1157 51.91 19.68 -14.37
N LEU A 1158 52.70 19.25 -13.37
CA LEU A 1158 53.72 20.10 -12.73
C LEU A 1158 55.07 19.39 -12.52
N ILE A 1159 56.00 19.69 -13.44
CA ILE A 1159 57.43 19.96 -13.20
C ILE A 1159 58.19 18.99 -12.28
N ARG A 1160 58.98 18.08 -12.89
CA ARG A 1160 60.21 17.55 -12.27
C ARG A 1160 61.22 18.68 -12.03
N ARG A 1161 61.21 19.34 -10.86
CA ARG A 1161 62.28 20.25 -10.46
C ARG A 1161 63.46 19.42 -9.96
N GLY A 1162 64.54 19.43 -10.74
CA GLY A 1162 65.48 18.32 -10.78
C GLY A 1162 66.37 18.13 -9.54
N SER A 1163 66.56 16.87 -9.17
CA SER A 1163 67.85 16.39 -8.68
C SER A 1163 68.83 16.35 -9.86
N MET A 1164 69.59 17.44 -10.05
CA MET A 1164 70.73 17.44 -10.98
C MET A 1164 71.75 16.38 -10.55
N PRO A 1165 72.21 15.47 -11.43
CA PRO A 1165 73.41 14.71 -11.18
C PRO A 1165 74.61 15.66 -11.17
N GLN A 1166 75.47 15.60 -10.14
CA GLN A 1166 76.75 16.32 -10.17
C GLN A 1166 77.71 15.62 -11.14
N THR A 1167 77.69 16.02 -12.41
CA THR A 1167 78.65 15.57 -13.42
C THR A 1167 79.98 16.32 -13.27
N SER A 1168 81.01 15.60 -12.82
CA SER A 1168 82.37 16.12 -12.65
C SER A 1168 83.09 16.25 -14.00
N VAL A 1169 82.92 17.39 -14.67
CA VAL A 1169 83.60 17.69 -15.95
C VAL A 1169 85.04 18.12 -15.68
N LYS A 1170 86.01 17.35 -16.20
CA LYS A 1170 87.42 17.79 -16.31
C LYS A 1170 87.61 18.71 -17.53
N PRO A 1171 88.51 19.71 -17.47
CA PRO A 1171 88.68 20.68 -18.55
C PRO A 1171 89.66 20.22 -19.65
N SER A 1172 89.19 20.24 -20.91
CA SER A 1172 89.99 20.25 -22.15
C SER A 1172 89.05 20.46 -23.35
N GLY A 1173 89.32 21.33 -24.34
CA GLY A 1173 90.40 22.32 -24.45
C GLY A 1173 90.73 22.64 -25.93
N ALA A 1174 90.67 23.93 -26.29
CA ALA A 1174 90.98 24.51 -27.62
C ALA A 1174 90.14 24.04 -28.82
N GLY A 1175 89.78 24.98 -29.70
CA GLY A 1175 88.92 24.80 -30.87
C GLY A 1175 88.21 26.10 -31.22
#